data_AF-A0A6P0NGT4-F1
#
_entry.id   AF-A0A6P0NGT4-F1
#
_cell.length_a   1.000
_cell.length_b   1.000
_cell.length_c   1.000
_cell.angle_alpha   90.00
_cell.angle_beta   90.00
_cell.angle_gamma   90.00
#
_symmetry.space_group_name_H-M   'P 1'
#
loop_
_entity.id
_entity.type
_entity.pdbx_description
1 polymer ?
#
loop_
_entity_poly.entity_id
_entity_poly.type
_entity_poly.pdbx_seq_one_letter_code
_entity_poly.pdbx_strand_id
1 'polypeptide(L)'
;MMKNLKSSCSDLVNIEFQHIDKGFPDATAKIERSLRSELSSSELPCFSNVLVMQLNVISPFSQTYRNHQEDYDELRSLGIDIDGGSTEDNSGLGTSEALAYKQLIETVPIDVMHLVTVGTKNMEFQVQLGTNSKVTLAERIKEMIRTLHQIVGNRHTIDEISSDNHIVYFENPENCYWRDRDSITYHTDFYADFQTIWSADRAEDKDWNEVISLDNLKLAWARARRNLLSESLYDETEVRIFETNLDFNILNLQEQLCAYANDVVSSLVDQTISYKSPKNVVKTRPRGLSRIEEEILSVAIIQKLGDKSSQLRGSSYAYRISGKQRDTEYLYEYYFKAYRDYLNEAHDSAKNYPNGAVLRVDIESFYTKIIQEKLCDELSTELTESERVRWLIRLLLSKNIDQHELGQGITQGNIGSGFYANIYLTSVDAKFGSGNEWGVELHRYVDDMIFIIPNPEDMEVIENTVKDELHELGLNLNENKTERIYQVSSFLEQSDQDQCLDELSDRFDCVVNPLWIMNSEHRAIFKSAFHKDELWWYHIHHYQQCLREIKIYINDTDLSHKIYKYLHNAKGRERDLAKQKDVFGLEGELKYTQLPYDESFKAIRQWSASFITSNNVWSKNRDELRKVAPVRGGEQLDARSQLGRE
;
A
#
# COMPACT_ATOMS: atom_id res chain seq x y z
N MET A 1 -14.76 30.65 28.31
CA MET A 1 -14.95 29.18 28.18
C MET A 1 -14.00 28.58 27.15
N MET A 2 -14.09 28.93 25.86
CA MET A 2 -13.23 28.32 24.81
C MET A 2 -11.72 28.47 25.02
N LYS A 3 -11.23 29.64 25.48
CA LYS A 3 -9.80 29.82 25.83
C LYS A 3 -9.34 28.90 26.97
N ASN A 4 -10.19 28.68 27.96
CA ASN A 4 -9.89 27.81 29.10
C ASN A 4 -9.92 26.33 28.69
N LEU A 5 -10.87 25.94 27.82
CA LEU A 5 -10.93 24.58 27.27
C LEU A 5 -9.67 24.27 26.45
N LYS A 6 -9.25 25.22 25.61
CA LYS A 6 -8.01 25.11 24.82
C LYS A 6 -6.78 24.96 25.71
N SER A 7 -6.66 25.76 26.78
CA SER A 7 -5.53 25.65 27.71
C SER A 7 -5.53 24.38 28.55
N SER A 8 -6.70 23.79 28.82
CA SER A 8 -6.81 22.56 29.62
C SER A 8 -6.62 21.28 28.81
N CYS A 9 -6.76 21.34 27.49
CA CYS A 9 -6.66 20.19 26.60
C CYS A 9 -5.52 20.28 25.57
N SER A 10 -4.75 21.38 25.55
CA SER A 10 -3.74 21.67 24.52
C SER A 10 -2.67 20.59 24.35
N ASP A 11 -2.37 19.86 25.41
CA ASP A 11 -1.29 18.86 25.43
C ASP A 11 -1.80 17.48 24.98
N LEU A 12 -3.12 17.31 24.83
CA LEU A 12 -3.78 16.04 24.52
C LEU A 12 -4.54 16.06 23.19
N VAL A 13 -5.16 17.20 22.85
CA VAL A 13 -5.98 17.35 21.64
C VAL A 13 -5.78 18.76 21.06
N ASN A 14 -5.47 18.84 19.77
CA ASN A 14 -5.47 20.13 19.07
C ASN A 14 -6.92 20.57 18.84
N ILE A 15 -7.32 21.69 19.46
CA ILE A 15 -8.68 22.23 19.32
C ILE A 15 -8.65 23.51 18.49
N GLU A 16 -9.24 23.44 17.30
CA GLU A 16 -9.58 24.59 16.47
C GLU A 16 -11.04 24.99 16.69
N PHE A 17 -11.30 26.29 16.73
CA PHE A 17 -12.63 26.83 16.98
C PHE A 17 -13.11 27.62 15.78
N GLN A 18 -14.23 27.20 15.22
CA GLN A 18 -14.93 27.95 14.17
C GLN A 18 -16.28 28.43 14.69
N HIS A 19 -16.54 29.74 14.57
CA HIS A 19 -17.79 30.34 15.00
C HIS A 19 -18.83 30.31 13.87
N ILE A 20 -19.99 29.71 14.15
CA ILE A 20 -21.16 29.74 13.27
C ILE A 20 -22.26 30.54 13.97
N ASP A 21 -22.70 31.61 13.31
CA ASP A 21 -23.64 32.63 13.80
C ASP A 21 -25.13 32.21 13.75
N LYS A 22 -25.43 30.98 13.33
CA LYS A 22 -26.78 30.42 13.28
C LYS A 22 -26.89 29.22 14.22
N GLY A 23 -28.09 28.98 14.76
CA GLY A 23 -28.41 27.77 15.51
C GLY A 23 -28.63 26.56 14.60
N PHE A 24 -28.48 25.35 15.13
CA PHE A 24 -28.92 24.13 14.45
C PHE A 24 -30.46 24.07 14.47
N PRO A 25 -31.17 23.66 13.40
CA PRO A 25 -30.68 23.09 12.14
C PRO A 25 -30.27 24.09 11.04
N ASP A 26 -30.56 25.40 11.18
CA ASP A 26 -30.26 26.42 10.15
C ASP A 26 -28.76 26.61 9.85
N ALA A 27 -27.91 26.19 10.79
CA ALA A 27 -26.45 26.18 10.67
C ALA A 27 -25.92 25.09 9.71
N THR A 28 -26.73 24.09 9.35
CA THR A 28 -26.29 22.87 8.65
C THR A 28 -25.47 23.16 7.40
N ALA A 29 -25.94 24.04 6.52
CA ALA A 29 -25.21 24.38 5.29
C ALA A 29 -23.86 25.09 5.54
N LYS A 30 -23.71 25.80 6.68
CA LYS A 30 -22.43 26.40 7.07
C LYS A 30 -21.49 25.35 7.67
N ILE A 31 -22.02 24.43 8.48
CA ILE A 31 -21.27 23.29 9.04
C ILE A 31 -20.75 22.41 7.90
N GLU A 32 -21.62 22.03 6.96
CA GLU A 32 -21.27 21.23 5.78
C GLU A 32 -20.13 21.87 4.99
N ARG A 33 -20.24 23.16 4.65
CA ARG A 33 -19.20 23.88 3.90
C ARG A 33 -17.87 23.89 4.63
N SER A 34 -17.91 24.03 5.95
CA SER A 34 -16.70 23.99 6.76
C SER A 34 -16.04 22.62 6.75
N LEU A 35 -16.81 21.56 7.06
CA LEU A 35 -16.30 20.19 7.06
C LEU A 35 -15.75 19.79 5.68
N ARG A 36 -16.39 20.19 4.59
CA ARG A 36 -15.86 19.97 3.23
C ARG A 36 -14.57 20.72 2.96
N SER A 37 -14.48 21.97 3.43
CA SER A 37 -13.25 22.77 3.31
C SER A 37 -12.10 22.12 4.07
N GLU A 38 -12.35 21.65 5.28
CA GLU A 38 -11.38 20.95 6.13
C GLU A 38 -10.93 19.62 5.50
N LEU A 39 -11.87 18.85 4.95
CA LEU A 39 -11.58 17.62 4.23
C LEU A 39 -10.69 17.88 3.00
N SER A 40 -11.00 18.96 2.26
CA SER A 40 -10.21 19.35 1.08
C SER A 40 -8.80 19.81 1.44
N SER A 41 -8.62 20.50 2.58
CA SER A 41 -7.30 20.96 3.03
C SER A 41 -6.46 19.87 3.68
N SER A 42 -7.09 18.83 4.24
CA SER A 42 -6.41 17.69 4.85
C SER A 42 -6.11 16.57 3.84
N GLU A 43 -6.63 16.67 2.61
CA GLU A 43 -6.51 15.66 1.55
C GLU A 43 -7.02 14.27 1.97
N LEU A 44 -7.85 14.20 3.02
CA LEU A 44 -8.41 12.95 3.51
C LEU A 44 -9.62 12.51 2.65
N PRO A 45 -9.82 11.20 2.47
CA PRO A 45 -10.96 10.70 1.70
C PRO A 45 -12.29 10.87 2.45
N CYS A 46 -12.26 10.77 3.79
CA CYS A 46 -13.40 10.96 4.68
C CYS A 46 -12.94 11.24 6.11
N PHE A 47 -13.84 11.72 6.95
CA PHE A 47 -13.60 11.78 8.40
C PHE A 47 -13.81 10.40 9.02
N SER A 48 -12.79 9.87 9.69
CA SER A 48 -12.89 8.58 10.39
C SER A 48 -13.88 8.65 11.56
N ASN A 49 -13.80 9.73 12.36
CA ASN A 49 -14.66 9.95 13.51
C ASN A 49 -15.03 11.44 13.63
N VAL A 50 -16.32 11.73 13.76
CA VAL A 50 -16.84 13.08 14.02
C VAL A 50 -17.67 13.05 15.28
N LEU A 51 -17.29 13.85 16.29
CA LEU A 51 -18.10 14.05 17.49
C LEU A 51 -18.96 15.30 17.33
N VAL A 52 -20.28 15.12 17.36
CA VAL A 52 -21.25 16.21 17.42
C VAL A 52 -21.86 16.25 18.80
N MET A 53 -21.71 17.38 19.48
CA MET A 53 -22.30 17.60 20.80
C MET A 53 -23.36 18.70 20.73
N GLN A 54 -24.60 18.31 21.04
CA GLN A 54 -25.71 19.23 21.24
C GLN A 54 -25.87 19.53 22.72
N LEU A 55 -25.50 20.75 23.10
CA LEU A 55 -25.71 21.27 24.44
C LEU A 55 -26.96 22.12 24.45
N ASN A 56 -27.80 21.93 25.47
CA ASN A 56 -28.98 22.75 25.69
C ASN A 56 -29.85 22.81 24.43
N VAL A 57 -30.37 21.66 23.99
CA VAL A 57 -31.35 21.59 22.89
C VAL A 57 -32.56 22.47 23.25
N ILE A 58 -32.54 23.74 22.82
CA ILE A 58 -33.66 24.70 22.92
C ILE A 58 -34.24 24.99 21.53
N SER A 59 -33.44 24.78 20.48
CA SER A 59 -33.72 25.32 19.15
C SER A 59 -35.10 24.92 18.57
N PRO A 60 -35.59 23.67 18.69
CA PRO A 60 -36.94 23.34 18.26
C PRO A 60 -38.02 23.71 19.29
N PHE A 61 -37.67 23.87 20.57
CA PHE A 61 -38.65 23.96 21.66
C PHE A 61 -39.20 25.35 21.92
N SER A 62 -38.53 26.41 21.45
CA SER A 62 -38.95 27.76 21.83
C SER A 62 -39.07 28.74 20.67
N GLN A 63 -38.20 28.75 19.65
CA GLN A 63 -38.28 29.80 18.62
C GLN A 63 -39.31 29.45 17.53
N THR A 64 -39.27 28.23 16.98
CA THR A 64 -40.26 27.77 15.98
C THR A 64 -41.66 27.70 16.58
N TYR A 65 -41.79 27.20 17.83
CA TYR A 65 -43.04 27.23 18.57
C TYR A 65 -43.52 28.66 18.83
N ARG A 66 -42.65 29.59 19.27
CA ARG A 66 -43.03 31.01 19.47
C ARG A 66 -43.45 31.70 18.17
N ASN A 67 -42.72 31.47 17.07
CA ASN A 67 -43.04 32.02 15.77
C ASN A 67 -44.38 31.46 15.26
N HIS A 68 -44.63 30.15 15.39
CA HIS A 68 -45.93 29.56 15.04
C HIS A 68 -47.06 30.06 15.96
N GLN A 69 -46.79 30.28 17.25
CA GLN A 69 -47.76 30.87 18.17
C GLN A 69 -48.14 32.29 17.75
N GLU A 70 -47.15 33.12 17.36
CA GLU A 70 -47.37 34.48 16.84
C GLU A 70 -48.17 34.45 15.53
N ASP A 71 -47.83 33.55 14.60
CA ASP A 71 -48.58 33.35 13.34
C ASP A 71 -50.03 32.88 13.62
N TYR A 72 -50.23 31.95 14.56
CA TYR A 72 -51.56 31.47 14.96
C TYR A 72 -52.38 32.54 15.68
N ASP A 73 -51.74 33.35 16.52
CA ASP A 73 -52.40 34.47 17.20
C ASP A 73 -52.75 35.60 16.21
N GLU A 74 -51.93 35.83 15.19
CA GLU A 74 -52.24 36.73 14.07
C GLU A 74 -53.41 36.21 13.23
N LEU A 75 -53.40 34.92 12.85
CA LEU A 75 -54.50 34.28 12.11
C LEU A 75 -55.81 34.26 12.91
N ARG A 76 -55.75 34.03 14.23
CA ARG A 76 -56.91 34.16 15.14
C ARG A 76 -57.40 35.59 15.23
N SER A 77 -56.49 36.57 15.25
CA SER A 77 -56.87 38.00 15.24
C SER A 77 -57.58 38.42 13.95
N LEU A 78 -57.36 37.68 12.86
CA LEU A 78 -58.03 37.82 11.58
C LEU A 78 -59.34 37.01 11.47
N GLY A 79 -59.74 36.30 12.53
CA GLY A 79 -61.00 35.55 12.60
C GLY A 79 -60.98 34.21 11.86
N ILE A 80 -59.80 33.68 11.55
CA ILE A 80 -59.64 32.38 10.92
C ILE A 80 -59.64 31.32 12.03
N ASP A 81 -60.64 30.43 12.01
CA ASP A 81 -60.75 29.31 12.94
C ASP A 81 -59.77 28.20 12.53
N ILE A 82 -58.73 28.02 13.33
CA ILE A 82 -57.61 27.09 13.08
C ILE A 82 -57.79 25.77 13.84
N ASP A 83 -58.83 25.67 14.68
CA ASP A 83 -59.04 24.51 15.57
C ASP A 83 -59.50 23.24 14.82
N GLY A 84 -59.72 23.33 13.50
CA GLY A 84 -60.02 22.19 12.61
C GLY A 84 -58.91 21.81 11.63
N GLY A 85 -57.76 22.50 11.67
CA GLY A 85 -56.68 22.36 10.70
C GLY A 85 -55.35 22.06 11.37
N SER A 86 -55.25 20.93 12.09
CA SER A 86 -53.95 20.37 12.47
C SER A 86 -53.23 19.89 11.21
N THR A 87 -52.62 20.81 10.48
CA THR A 87 -51.38 20.53 9.77
C THR A 87 -50.26 21.10 10.64
N GLU A 88 -50.10 20.55 11.86
CA GLU A 88 -48.76 20.04 12.12
C GLU A 88 -48.49 19.12 10.94
N ASP A 89 -47.54 19.49 10.06
CA ASP A 89 -46.96 18.47 9.21
C ASP A 89 -46.66 17.30 10.15
N ASN A 90 -47.27 16.16 9.86
CA ASN A 90 -47.29 14.92 10.67
C ASN A 90 -45.89 14.30 10.85
N SER A 91 -44.83 15.10 10.73
CA SER A 91 -43.44 14.66 10.67
C SER A 91 -42.86 14.32 12.04
N GLY A 92 -43.45 14.79 13.15
CA GLY A 92 -43.02 14.45 14.52
C GLY A 92 -41.91 15.36 15.07
N LEU A 93 -41.72 15.33 16.40
CA LEU A 93 -40.75 16.17 17.09
C LEU A 93 -39.30 15.84 16.69
N GLY A 94 -38.46 16.88 16.52
CA GLY A 94 -37.04 16.71 16.20
C GLY A 94 -36.77 16.36 14.72
N THR A 95 -37.77 16.47 13.85
CA THR A 95 -37.63 16.14 12.43
C THR A 95 -36.63 17.04 11.72
N SER A 96 -36.68 18.35 11.94
CA SER A 96 -35.76 19.28 11.29
C SER A 96 -34.30 19.01 11.69
N GLU A 97 -34.06 18.66 12.95
CA GLU A 97 -32.76 18.23 13.47
C GLU A 97 -32.33 16.90 12.87
N ALA A 98 -33.22 15.90 12.85
CA ALA A 98 -32.94 14.60 12.26
C ALA A 98 -32.64 14.70 10.76
N LEU A 99 -33.36 15.54 10.02
CA LEU A 99 -33.11 15.85 8.61
C LEU A 99 -31.77 16.58 8.42
N ALA A 100 -31.43 17.51 9.31
CA ALA A 100 -30.13 18.18 9.29
C ALA A 100 -28.98 17.20 9.53
N TYR A 101 -29.13 16.27 10.48
CA TYR A 101 -28.15 15.20 10.70
C TYR A 101 -28.01 14.29 9.50
N LYS A 102 -29.13 13.85 8.94
CA LYS A 102 -29.16 13.09 7.69
C LYS A 102 -28.43 13.83 6.57
N GLN A 103 -28.72 15.11 6.40
CA GLN A 103 -28.02 15.94 5.41
C GLN A 103 -26.51 15.93 5.68
N LEU A 104 -26.06 16.15 6.92
CA LEU A 104 -24.62 16.16 7.23
C LEU A 104 -23.95 14.83 6.88
N ILE A 105 -24.49 13.68 7.32
CA ILE A 105 -23.89 12.36 7.07
C ILE A 105 -23.98 11.91 5.60
N GLU A 106 -25.01 12.34 4.86
CA GLU A 106 -25.16 11.99 3.44
C GLU A 106 -24.38 12.91 2.51
N THR A 107 -24.07 14.13 2.95
CA THR A 107 -23.34 15.11 2.12
C THR A 107 -21.84 15.12 2.42
N VAL A 108 -21.45 14.98 3.68
CA VAL A 108 -20.04 14.95 4.09
C VAL A 108 -19.61 13.49 4.25
N PRO A 109 -18.51 13.06 3.61
CA PRO A 109 -17.97 11.71 3.82
C PRO A 109 -17.51 11.51 5.27
N ILE A 110 -18.31 10.78 6.05
CA ILE A 110 -18.07 10.50 7.48
C ILE A 110 -18.28 9.00 7.71
N ASP A 111 -17.25 8.30 8.21
CA ASP A 111 -17.36 6.88 8.54
C ASP A 111 -18.16 6.67 9.83
N VAL A 112 -17.84 7.45 10.86
CA VAL A 112 -18.45 7.36 12.18
C VAL A 112 -18.81 8.74 12.70
N MET A 113 -20.08 8.95 13.01
CA MET A 113 -20.55 10.14 13.72
C MET A 113 -21.03 9.76 15.11
N HIS A 114 -20.36 10.29 16.14
CA HIS A 114 -20.82 10.21 17.52
C HIS A 114 -21.70 11.41 17.83
N LEU A 115 -22.93 11.16 18.26
CA LEU A 115 -23.88 12.20 18.64
C LEU A 115 -24.09 12.17 20.16
N VAL A 116 -23.83 13.31 20.79
CA VAL A 116 -24.10 13.52 22.23
C VAL A 116 -25.14 14.59 22.38
N THR A 117 -26.30 14.23 22.94
CA THR A 117 -27.40 15.16 23.19
C THR A 117 -27.57 15.36 24.69
N VAL A 118 -27.40 16.59 25.18
CA VAL A 118 -27.49 16.93 26.60
C VAL A 118 -28.66 17.86 26.89
N GLY A 119 -29.57 17.41 27.76
CA GLY A 119 -30.72 18.17 28.25
C GLY A 119 -30.63 18.49 29.74
N THR A 120 -30.85 19.75 30.13
CA THR A 120 -30.79 20.21 31.52
C THR A 120 -32.17 20.62 32.08
N LYS A 121 -32.43 20.33 33.36
CA LYS A 121 -33.74 20.58 34.03
C LYS A 121 -34.16 22.05 34.05
N ASN A 122 -33.21 22.99 34.14
CA ASN A 122 -33.53 24.43 34.15
C ASN A 122 -34.28 24.89 32.90
N MET A 123 -34.15 24.17 31.79
CA MET A 123 -34.79 24.53 30.53
C MET A 123 -36.08 23.75 30.28
N GLU A 124 -36.23 22.56 30.86
CA GLU A 124 -37.50 21.84 30.90
C GLU A 124 -38.62 22.73 31.46
N PHE A 125 -38.32 23.46 32.54
CA PHE A 125 -39.22 24.46 33.12
C PHE A 125 -39.61 25.58 32.13
N GLN A 126 -38.65 26.10 31.36
CA GLN A 126 -38.91 27.18 30.38
C GLN A 126 -39.78 26.71 29.22
N VAL A 127 -39.58 25.48 28.74
CA VAL A 127 -40.40 24.88 27.67
C VAL A 127 -41.81 24.53 28.18
N GLN A 128 -41.92 23.97 29.39
CA GLN A 128 -43.21 23.62 29.99
C GLN A 128 -44.06 24.85 30.31
N LEU A 129 -43.45 25.95 30.77
CA LEU A 129 -44.11 27.24 31.00
C LEU A 129 -44.76 27.82 29.73
N GLY A 130 -44.14 27.62 28.56
CA GLY A 130 -44.61 28.17 27.30
C GLY A 130 -45.61 27.28 26.54
N THR A 131 -45.65 25.96 26.82
CA THR A 131 -46.32 24.97 25.94
C THR A 131 -47.45 24.17 26.61
N ASN A 132 -47.67 24.31 27.93
CA ASN A 132 -48.57 23.44 28.72
C ASN A 132 -48.30 21.92 28.57
N SER A 133 -47.13 21.55 28.03
CA SER A 133 -46.77 20.15 27.78
C SER A 133 -46.35 19.45 29.07
N LYS A 134 -46.88 18.24 29.30
CA LYS A 134 -46.47 17.37 30.42
C LYS A 134 -45.30 16.45 30.07
N VAL A 135 -44.79 16.51 28.85
CA VAL A 135 -43.71 15.66 28.36
C VAL A 135 -42.39 16.18 28.88
N THR A 136 -41.60 15.31 29.50
CA THR A 136 -40.29 15.65 30.06
C THR A 136 -39.26 15.92 28.97
N LEU A 137 -38.19 16.64 29.29
CA LEU A 137 -37.10 16.88 28.33
C LEU A 137 -36.43 15.56 27.88
N ALA A 138 -36.31 14.59 28.79
CA ALA A 138 -35.80 13.26 28.50
C ALA A 138 -36.68 12.52 27.47
N GLU A 139 -38.01 12.56 27.64
CA GLU A 139 -38.95 11.96 26.68
C GLU A 139 -38.87 12.62 25.30
N ARG A 140 -38.67 13.94 25.26
CA ARG A 140 -38.48 14.70 24.01
C ARG A 140 -37.18 14.34 23.29
N ILE A 141 -36.09 14.16 24.03
CA ILE A 141 -34.81 13.69 23.47
C ILE A 141 -35.00 12.28 22.88
N LYS A 142 -35.65 11.38 23.62
CA LYS A 142 -36.00 10.03 23.11
C LYS A 142 -36.85 10.07 21.85
N GLU A 143 -37.80 10.99 21.75
CA GLU A 143 -38.62 11.16 20.55
C GLU A 143 -37.78 11.62 19.35
N MET A 144 -36.92 12.64 19.52
CA MET A 144 -35.99 13.09 18.47
C MET A 144 -35.09 11.96 17.96
N ILE A 145 -34.59 11.10 18.86
CA ILE A 145 -33.75 9.96 18.49
C ILE A 145 -34.54 8.91 17.71
N ARG A 146 -35.80 8.66 18.08
CA ARG A 146 -36.67 7.76 17.28
C ARG A 146 -36.91 8.33 15.89
N THR A 147 -37.13 9.64 15.78
CA THR A 147 -37.26 10.33 14.50
C THR A 147 -35.98 10.21 13.68
N LEU A 148 -34.80 10.36 14.31
CA LEU A 148 -33.51 10.13 13.67
C LEU A 148 -33.39 8.70 13.12
N HIS A 149 -33.71 7.68 13.93
CA HIS A 149 -33.72 6.28 13.48
C HIS A 149 -34.68 6.01 12.31
N GLN A 150 -35.81 6.73 12.24
CA GLN A 150 -36.78 6.58 11.15
C GLN A 150 -36.35 7.26 9.84
N ILE A 151 -35.64 8.39 9.96
CA ILE A 151 -35.29 9.25 8.83
C ILE A 151 -33.94 8.88 8.21
N VAL A 152 -32.98 8.47 9.05
CA VAL A 152 -31.66 8.01 8.62
C VAL A 152 -31.85 6.75 7.77
N GLY A 153 -31.42 6.85 6.51
CA GLY A 153 -31.67 5.82 5.50
C GLY A 153 -30.89 4.54 5.76
N ASN A 154 -31.23 3.48 5.01
CA ASN A 154 -30.66 2.14 5.15
C ASN A 154 -29.12 2.04 4.95
N ARG A 155 -28.47 3.11 4.48
CA ARG A 155 -27.00 3.18 4.31
C ARG A 155 -26.26 3.54 5.61
N HIS A 156 -26.98 3.84 6.69
CA HIS A 156 -26.36 4.13 7.98
C HIS A 156 -27.03 3.31 9.08
N THR A 157 -26.22 2.82 10.03
CA THR A 157 -26.72 2.13 11.22
C THR A 157 -26.50 3.00 12.45
N ILE A 158 -27.47 3.04 13.34
CA ILE A 158 -27.41 3.82 14.58
C ILE A 158 -27.43 2.86 15.76
N ASP A 159 -26.44 3.02 16.64
CA ASP A 159 -26.33 2.27 17.90
C ASP A 159 -26.42 3.23 19.09
N GLU A 160 -27.32 2.94 20.02
CA GLU A 160 -27.41 3.62 21.31
C GLU A 160 -26.35 3.07 22.26
N ILE A 161 -25.42 3.93 22.70
CA ILE A 161 -24.39 3.56 23.68
C ILE A 161 -24.94 3.70 25.10
N SER A 162 -25.57 4.83 25.41
CA SER A 162 -26.19 5.09 26.71
C SER A 162 -27.24 6.20 26.61
N SER A 163 -28.26 6.14 27.47
CA SER A 163 -29.39 7.07 27.45
C SER A 163 -29.99 7.20 28.85
N ASP A 164 -29.37 8.03 29.69
CA ASP A 164 -29.62 8.04 31.14
C ASP A 164 -29.59 9.45 31.76
N ASN A 165 -30.10 9.51 32.99
CA ASN A 165 -29.94 10.69 33.84
C ASN A 165 -28.58 10.64 34.56
N HIS A 166 -27.86 11.74 34.51
CA HIS A 166 -26.56 11.91 35.13
C HIS A 166 -26.58 13.08 36.12
N ILE A 167 -25.66 13.04 37.08
CA ILE A 167 -25.47 14.08 38.08
C ILE A 167 -24.04 14.61 37.92
N VAL A 168 -23.91 15.92 37.71
CA VAL A 168 -22.60 16.58 37.74
C VAL A 168 -22.49 17.42 39.00
N TYR A 169 -21.38 17.24 39.71
CA TYR A 169 -21.00 18.06 40.85
C TYR A 169 -20.09 19.17 40.37
N PHE A 170 -20.35 20.41 40.78
CA PHE A 170 -19.56 21.57 40.39
C PHE A 170 -19.39 22.53 41.56
N GLU A 171 -18.28 23.27 41.54
CA GLU A 171 -18.00 24.31 42.52
C GLU A 171 -18.11 25.67 41.86
N ASN A 172 -18.50 26.69 42.63
CA ASN A 172 -18.53 28.05 42.13
C ASN A 172 -17.10 28.52 41.83
N PRO A 173 -16.85 29.14 40.65
CA PRO A 173 -15.53 29.65 40.31
C PRO A 173 -14.99 30.61 41.37
N GLU A 174 -13.67 30.70 41.50
CA GLU A 174 -13.01 31.41 42.61
C GLU A 174 -13.42 32.87 42.79
N ASN A 175 -13.88 33.52 41.71
CA ASN A 175 -14.28 34.93 41.65
C ASN A 175 -15.80 35.11 41.47
N CYS A 176 -16.60 34.11 41.81
CA CYS A 176 -18.05 34.14 41.64
C CYS A 176 -18.76 34.72 42.88
N TYR A 177 -19.75 35.61 42.66
CA TYR A 177 -20.63 36.16 43.71
C TYR A 177 -21.25 35.08 44.62
N TRP A 178 -21.42 33.87 44.09
CA TRP A 178 -22.07 32.74 44.76
C TRP A 178 -21.12 31.88 45.62
N ARG A 179 -19.79 32.10 45.58
CA ARG A 179 -18.82 31.26 46.32
C ARG A 179 -18.99 31.31 47.84
N ASP A 180 -19.34 32.49 48.38
CA ASP A 180 -19.34 32.74 49.82
C ASP A 180 -20.73 32.57 50.49
N ARG A 181 -21.74 32.08 49.76
CA ARG A 181 -23.15 32.18 50.18
C ARG A 181 -23.88 30.89 50.57
N ASP A 182 -23.33 29.70 50.31
CA ASP A 182 -23.65 28.39 50.93
C ASP A 182 -23.16 27.23 50.02
N SER A 183 -22.87 26.06 50.60
CA SER A 183 -22.28 24.84 50.00
C SER A 183 -21.07 25.03 49.08
N ILE A 184 -19.95 24.38 49.40
CA ILE A 184 -18.73 24.40 48.54
C ILE A 184 -18.99 23.63 47.23
N THR A 185 -19.90 22.65 47.25
CA THR A 185 -20.18 21.76 46.12
C THR A 185 -21.68 21.78 45.80
N TYR A 186 -22.01 22.11 44.56
CA TYR A 186 -23.34 22.07 43.98
C TYR A 186 -23.49 20.83 43.11
N HIS A 187 -24.73 20.40 42.86
CA HIS A 187 -25.00 19.39 41.86
C HIS A 187 -26.14 19.82 40.95
N THR A 188 -26.13 19.32 39.71
CA THR A 188 -27.26 19.44 38.80
C THR A 188 -27.47 18.12 38.08
N ASP A 189 -28.74 17.78 37.86
CA ASP A 189 -29.13 16.63 37.08
C ASP A 189 -29.32 17.03 35.62
N PHE A 190 -28.86 16.19 34.72
CA PHE A 190 -29.05 16.33 33.30
C PHE A 190 -29.34 14.97 32.67
N TYR A 191 -30.08 14.98 31.57
CA TYR A 191 -30.24 13.81 30.72
C TYR A 191 -29.18 13.87 29.62
N ALA A 192 -28.50 12.77 29.37
CA ALA A 192 -27.61 12.67 28.23
C ALA A 192 -27.89 11.39 27.45
N ASP A 193 -27.84 11.56 26.14
CA ASP A 193 -28.00 10.48 25.18
C ASP A 193 -26.81 10.44 24.23
N PHE A 194 -26.29 9.24 24.03
CA PHE A 194 -25.09 8.97 23.27
C PHE A 194 -25.41 7.95 22.18
N GLN A 195 -25.42 8.41 20.93
CA GLN A 195 -25.63 7.58 19.75
C GLN A 195 -24.35 7.53 18.93
N THR A 196 -24.13 6.43 18.23
CA THR A 196 -23.11 6.34 17.18
C THR A 196 -23.76 5.94 15.87
N ILE A 197 -23.49 6.71 14.82
CA ILE A 197 -23.96 6.48 13.48
C ILE A 197 -22.79 5.98 12.65
N TRP A 198 -22.93 4.81 12.04
CA TRP A 198 -21.94 4.21 11.16
C TRP A 198 -22.40 4.33 9.71
N SER A 199 -21.52 4.79 8.83
CA SER A 199 -21.74 4.71 7.37
C SER A 199 -21.43 3.31 6.86
N ALA A 200 -22.28 2.80 5.96
CA ALA A 200 -22.01 1.59 5.22
C ALA A 200 -20.85 1.75 4.22
N ASP A 201 -20.46 2.98 3.85
CA ASP A 201 -19.48 3.26 2.79
C ASP A 201 -18.14 2.57 3.05
N ARG A 202 -17.67 2.55 4.31
CA ARG A 202 -16.44 1.84 4.67
C ARG A 202 -16.59 0.33 4.57
N ALA A 203 -17.72 -0.22 5.02
CA ALA A 203 -17.97 -1.67 4.97
C ALA A 203 -18.15 -2.17 3.52
N GLU A 204 -18.71 -1.33 2.64
CA GLU A 204 -18.95 -1.61 1.23
C GLU A 204 -17.73 -1.34 0.34
N ASP A 205 -16.73 -0.58 0.81
CA ASP A 205 -15.47 -0.32 0.10
C ASP A 205 -14.60 -1.59 0.05
N LYS A 206 -14.91 -2.43 -0.93
CA LYS A 206 -14.27 -3.74 -1.12
C LYS A 206 -12.77 -3.62 -1.33
N ASP A 207 -12.32 -2.66 -2.14
CA ASP A 207 -10.92 -2.50 -2.48
C ASP A 207 -10.11 -2.09 -1.25
N TRP A 208 -10.60 -1.10 -0.48
CA TRP A 208 -9.98 -0.72 0.78
C TRP A 208 -9.90 -1.89 1.76
N ASN A 209 -11.03 -2.56 2.01
CA ASN A 209 -11.10 -3.66 2.97
C ASN A 209 -10.21 -4.86 2.58
N GLU A 210 -10.07 -5.16 1.29
CA GLU A 210 -9.15 -6.18 0.81
C GLU A 210 -7.68 -5.77 0.99
N VAL A 211 -7.33 -4.52 0.68
CA VAL A 211 -5.97 -3.97 0.82
C VAL A 211 -5.53 -3.99 2.28
N ILE A 212 -6.35 -3.47 3.20
CA ILE A 212 -5.99 -3.36 4.62
C ILE A 212 -6.34 -4.59 5.46
N SER A 213 -6.83 -5.68 4.84
CA SER A 213 -7.13 -6.91 5.58
C SER A 213 -5.87 -7.47 6.27
N LEU A 214 -6.00 -7.94 7.52
CA LEU A 214 -4.87 -8.44 8.30
C LEU A 214 -4.11 -9.56 7.56
N ASP A 215 -4.82 -10.46 6.89
CA ASP A 215 -4.20 -11.53 6.10
C ASP A 215 -3.37 -10.98 4.93
N ASN A 216 -3.87 -9.94 4.25
CA ASN A 216 -3.12 -9.28 3.17
C ASN A 216 -1.89 -8.55 3.70
N LEU A 217 -2.04 -7.78 4.79
CA LEU A 217 -0.94 -7.05 5.40
C LEU A 217 0.16 -7.99 5.91
N LYS A 218 -0.21 -9.15 6.47
CA LYS A 218 0.74 -10.20 6.87
C LYS A 218 1.52 -10.77 5.69
N LEU A 219 0.82 -11.12 4.61
CA LEU A 219 1.49 -11.59 3.39
C LEU A 219 2.35 -10.48 2.77
N ALA A 220 1.88 -9.24 2.82
CA ALA A 220 2.61 -8.08 2.35
C ALA A 220 3.91 -7.86 3.12
N TRP A 221 3.88 -8.01 4.45
CA TRP A 221 5.07 -8.01 5.28
C TRP A 221 6.08 -9.08 4.88
N ALA A 222 5.62 -10.33 4.66
CA ALA A 222 6.53 -11.41 4.27
C ALA A 222 7.26 -11.07 2.95
N ARG A 223 6.54 -10.51 1.97
CA ARG A 223 7.08 -10.09 0.66
C ARG A 223 7.98 -8.85 0.75
N ALA A 224 7.57 -7.84 1.51
CA ALA A 224 8.36 -6.63 1.76
C ALA A 224 9.68 -6.97 2.46
N ARG A 225 9.63 -7.77 3.53
CA ARG A 225 10.80 -8.27 4.25
C ARG A 225 11.72 -9.05 3.33
N ARG A 226 11.19 -9.94 2.49
CA ARG A 226 11.99 -10.72 1.54
C ARG A 226 12.77 -9.81 0.59
N ASN A 227 12.13 -8.81 0.01
CA ASN A 227 12.78 -7.84 -0.88
C ASN A 227 13.84 -7.01 -0.15
N LEU A 228 13.53 -6.48 1.04
CA LEU A 228 14.51 -5.69 1.81
C LEU A 228 15.76 -6.49 2.16
N LEU A 229 15.61 -7.77 2.53
CA LEU A 229 16.74 -8.64 2.84
C LEU A 229 17.63 -8.93 1.62
N SER A 230 17.11 -8.76 0.40
CA SER A 230 17.89 -8.93 -0.84
C SER A 230 18.53 -7.62 -1.33
N GLU A 231 18.09 -6.48 -0.79
CA GLU A 231 18.66 -5.17 -1.08
C GLU A 231 20.05 -4.97 -0.46
N SER A 232 20.84 -4.10 -1.09
CA SER A 232 22.23 -3.85 -0.65
C SER A 232 22.34 -3.13 0.70
N LEU A 233 21.30 -2.38 1.06
CA LEU A 233 21.20 -1.59 2.27
C LEU A 233 19.75 -1.65 2.73
N TYR A 234 19.55 -2.07 3.97
CA TYR A 234 18.26 -2.06 4.65
C TYR A 234 18.47 -1.86 6.16
N ASP A 235 17.45 -1.38 6.87
CA ASP A 235 17.51 -1.28 8.33
C ASP A 235 17.12 -2.62 8.97
N GLU A 236 18.13 -3.43 9.29
CA GLU A 236 17.92 -4.73 9.95
C GLU A 236 17.28 -4.57 11.34
N THR A 237 17.55 -3.46 12.04
CA THR A 237 17.01 -3.24 13.39
C THR A 237 15.51 -2.97 13.31
N GLU A 238 15.10 -2.10 12.38
CA GLU A 238 13.69 -1.83 12.10
C GLU A 238 12.92 -3.11 11.78
N VAL A 239 13.42 -3.92 10.83
CA VAL A 239 12.80 -5.19 10.44
C VAL A 239 12.65 -6.12 11.64
N ARG A 240 13.68 -6.26 12.48
CA ARG A 240 13.65 -7.12 13.68
C ARG A 240 12.69 -6.61 14.76
N ILE A 241 12.62 -5.29 14.98
CA ILE A 241 11.69 -4.68 15.94
C ILE A 241 10.25 -4.93 15.47
N PHE A 242 9.99 -4.73 14.17
CA PHE A 242 8.68 -5.00 13.59
C PHE A 242 8.31 -6.48 13.71
N GLU A 243 9.25 -7.39 13.45
CA GLU A 243 9.06 -8.85 13.53
C GLU A 243 8.83 -9.35 14.97
N THR A 244 9.40 -8.70 15.99
CA THR A 244 9.31 -9.12 17.41
C THR A 244 7.86 -9.20 17.91
N ASN A 245 6.99 -8.30 17.45
CA ASN A 245 5.56 -8.27 17.79
C ASN A 245 4.70 -8.19 16.52
N LEU A 246 5.00 -9.04 15.52
CA LEU A 246 4.43 -8.97 14.18
C LEU A 246 2.91 -8.79 14.15
N ASP A 247 2.15 -9.65 14.84
CA ASP A 247 0.68 -9.60 14.82
C ASP A 247 0.13 -8.28 15.37
N PHE A 248 0.72 -7.79 16.46
CA PHE A 248 0.35 -6.52 17.08
C PHE A 248 0.72 -5.34 16.17
N ASN A 249 1.91 -5.35 15.57
CA ASN A 249 2.36 -4.28 14.69
C ASN A 249 1.52 -4.19 13.41
N ILE A 250 1.10 -5.33 12.84
CA ILE A 250 0.19 -5.36 11.69
C ILE A 250 -1.21 -4.86 12.07
N LEU A 251 -1.73 -5.27 13.23
CA LEU A 251 -3.01 -4.76 13.73
C LEU A 251 -2.96 -3.25 13.97
N ASN A 252 -1.91 -2.76 14.64
CA ASN A 252 -1.72 -1.34 14.89
C ASN A 252 -1.60 -0.54 13.58
N LEU A 253 -0.88 -1.05 12.58
CA LEU A 253 -0.81 -0.43 11.25
C LEU A 253 -2.20 -0.33 10.60
N GLN A 254 -3.02 -1.40 10.69
CA GLN A 254 -4.39 -1.37 10.19
C GLN A 254 -5.25 -0.34 10.94
N GLU A 255 -5.20 -0.31 12.26
CA GLU A 255 -5.96 0.64 13.08
C GLU A 255 -5.58 2.09 12.76
N GLN A 256 -4.28 2.36 12.58
CA GLN A 256 -3.80 3.68 12.18
C GLN A 256 -4.27 4.10 10.79
N LEU A 257 -4.29 3.19 9.81
CA LEU A 257 -4.87 3.46 8.48
C LEU A 257 -6.36 3.79 8.57
N CYS A 258 -7.11 3.03 9.38
CA CYS A 258 -8.53 3.24 9.59
C CYS A 258 -8.85 4.56 10.29
N ALA A 259 -7.93 5.04 11.12
CA ALA A 259 -8.04 6.32 11.80
C ALA A 259 -7.57 7.50 10.94
N TYR A 260 -6.93 7.25 9.79
CA TYR A 260 -6.12 8.23 9.04
C TYR A 260 -5.10 8.94 9.94
N ALA A 261 -4.44 8.16 10.81
CA ALA A 261 -3.56 8.70 11.83
C ALA A 261 -2.37 9.46 11.21
N ASN A 262 -2.14 10.68 11.69
CA ASN A 262 -1.01 11.51 11.28
C ASN A 262 0.35 10.83 11.49
N ASP A 263 0.46 9.85 12.40
CA ASP A 263 1.71 9.12 12.62
C ASP A 263 2.06 8.21 11.43
N VAL A 264 1.08 7.61 10.75
CA VAL A 264 1.33 6.87 9.49
C VAL A 264 1.68 7.85 8.38
N VAL A 265 0.99 9.00 8.32
CA VAL A 265 1.24 10.03 7.31
C VAL A 265 2.64 10.64 7.46
N SER A 266 3.02 11.03 8.69
CA SER A 266 4.29 11.70 8.98
C SER A 266 5.49 10.75 8.99
N SER A 267 5.34 9.50 9.45
CA SER A 267 6.42 8.51 9.39
C SER A 267 6.78 8.10 7.96
N LEU A 268 5.82 8.14 7.03
CA LEU A 268 6.04 7.82 5.61
C LEU A 268 6.64 8.98 4.81
N VAL A 269 6.40 10.23 5.20
CA VAL A 269 6.76 11.43 4.42
C VAL A 269 8.14 12.00 4.79
N ASP A 270 8.56 11.93 6.06
CA ASP A 270 9.72 12.70 6.57
C ASP A 270 10.98 11.86 6.88
N GLN A 271 10.98 10.54 6.64
CA GLN A 271 12.05 9.64 7.13
C GLN A 271 12.80 8.83 6.06
N THR A 272 12.60 9.12 4.78
CA THR A 272 13.31 8.40 3.72
C THR A 272 14.80 8.78 3.73
N ILE A 273 15.68 7.78 3.86
CA ILE A 273 17.13 8.01 3.82
C ILE A 273 17.62 7.82 2.39
N SER A 274 18.09 8.89 1.77
CA SER A 274 18.68 8.84 0.43
C SER A 274 20.15 8.41 0.47
N TYR A 275 20.53 7.47 -0.40
CA TYR A 275 21.92 7.02 -0.54
C TYR A 275 22.29 6.82 -2.01
N LYS A 276 23.59 6.72 -2.30
CA LYS A 276 24.11 6.54 -3.66
C LYS A 276 24.62 5.13 -3.86
N SER A 277 24.03 4.42 -4.83
CA SER A 277 24.50 3.10 -5.24
C SER A 277 25.34 3.20 -6.53
N PRO A 278 26.47 2.48 -6.66
CA PRO A 278 27.26 2.48 -7.90
C PRO A 278 26.45 1.95 -9.10
N LYS A 279 26.37 2.74 -10.18
CA LYS A 279 25.87 2.30 -11.50
C LYS A 279 26.95 1.58 -12.29
N ASN A 280 28.15 2.17 -12.28
CA ASN A 280 29.37 1.61 -12.82
C ASN A 280 30.55 2.22 -12.04
N VAL A 281 31.79 2.01 -12.51
CA VAL A 281 33.00 2.49 -11.83
C VAL A 281 33.02 4.02 -11.63
N VAL A 282 32.30 4.78 -12.47
CA VAL A 282 32.37 6.25 -12.51
C VAL A 282 31.06 6.92 -12.08
N LYS A 283 29.91 6.28 -12.31
CA LYS A 283 28.57 6.85 -12.08
C LYS A 283 27.87 6.17 -10.91
N THR A 284 27.05 6.95 -10.21
CA THR A 284 26.15 6.46 -9.14
C THR A 284 24.69 6.71 -9.52
N ARG A 285 23.77 6.03 -8.85
CA ARG A 285 22.33 6.26 -8.91
C ARG A 285 21.81 6.63 -7.51
N PRO A 286 20.87 7.58 -7.41
CA PRO A 286 20.16 7.81 -6.16
C PRO A 286 19.28 6.60 -5.84
N ARG A 287 19.25 6.21 -4.58
CA ARG A 287 18.34 5.22 -4.01
C ARG A 287 17.79 5.76 -2.70
N GLY A 288 16.60 5.31 -2.32
CA GLY A 288 16.04 5.61 -1.01
C GLY A 288 15.89 4.34 -0.19
N LEU A 289 16.13 4.47 1.10
CA LEU A 289 15.78 3.47 2.09
C LEU A 289 14.43 3.88 2.67
N SER A 290 13.42 3.05 2.40
CA SER A 290 12.06 3.24 2.87
C SER A 290 11.81 2.45 4.15
N ARG A 291 10.83 2.93 4.90
CA ARG A 291 10.32 2.27 6.11
C ARG A 291 9.69 0.93 5.76
N ILE A 292 9.74 -0.04 6.68
CA ILE A 292 9.10 -1.34 6.47
C ILE A 292 7.59 -1.20 6.25
N GLU A 293 6.94 -0.26 6.96
CA GLU A 293 5.51 -0.01 6.81
C GLU A 293 5.16 0.48 5.40
N GLU A 294 6.00 1.33 4.80
CA GLU A 294 5.83 1.79 3.42
C GLU A 294 5.85 0.64 2.42
N GLU A 295 6.85 -0.24 2.56
CA GLU A 295 6.99 -1.42 1.73
C GLU A 295 5.78 -2.35 1.92
N ILE A 296 5.32 -2.58 3.17
CA ILE A 296 4.11 -3.38 3.45
C ILE A 296 2.90 -2.81 2.70
N LEU A 297 2.64 -1.51 2.82
CA LEU A 297 1.45 -0.88 2.23
C LEU A 297 1.50 -0.89 0.70
N SER A 298 2.68 -0.61 0.13
CA SER A 298 2.93 -0.69 -1.31
C SER A 298 2.66 -2.11 -1.84
N VAL A 299 3.17 -3.14 -1.16
CA VAL A 299 2.93 -4.54 -1.54
C VAL A 299 1.47 -4.92 -1.31
N ALA A 300 0.82 -4.43 -0.26
CA ALA A 300 -0.59 -4.71 0.02
C ALA A 300 -1.52 -4.23 -1.10
N ILE A 301 -1.26 -3.04 -1.66
CA ILE A 301 -1.97 -2.50 -2.82
C ILE A 301 -1.74 -3.39 -4.05
N ILE A 302 -0.46 -3.62 -4.40
CA ILE A 302 -0.08 -4.35 -5.62
C ILE A 302 -0.65 -5.77 -5.62
N GLN A 303 -0.61 -6.45 -4.47
CA GLN A 303 -1.12 -7.82 -4.35
C GLN A 303 -2.61 -7.96 -4.60
N LYS A 304 -3.40 -6.97 -4.20
CA LYS A 304 -4.87 -7.04 -4.29
C LYS A 304 -5.40 -6.42 -5.57
N LEU A 305 -4.78 -5.33 -6.00
CA LEU A 305 -5.30 -4.50 -7.07
C LEU A 305 -4.44 -4.59 -8.34
N GLY A 306 -3.17 -5.02 -8.23
CA GLY A 306 -2.28 -5.04 -9.38
C GLY A 306 -2.69 -6.02 -10.48
N ASP A 307 -3.39 -7.10 -10.12
CA ASP A 307 -3.99 -8.05 -11.08
C ASP A 307 -5.12 -7.42 -11.93
N LYS A 308 -5.73 -6.33 -11.45
CA LYS A 308 -6.79 -5.60 -12.18
C LYS A 308 -6.24 -4.71 -13.29
N SER A 309 -4.96 -4.33 -13.22
CA SER A 309 -4.32 -3.58 -14.31
C SER A 309 -4.30 -4.45 -15.56
N SER A 310 -5.29 -4.24 -16.41
CA SER A 310 -5.55 -5.06 -17.61
C SER A 310 -4.37 -4.99 -18.59
N GLN A 311 -3.55 -3.96 -18.45
CA GLN A 311 -2.54 -3.52 -19.39
C GLN A 311 -1.13 -4.04 -19.10
N LEU A 312 -0.81 -4.44 -17.86
CA LEU A 312 0.48 -5.09 -17.54
C LEU A 312 0.64 -6.49 -18.16
N ARG A 313 -0.40 -7.00 -18.82
CA ARG A 313 -0.43 -8.32 -19.48
C ARG A 313 -0.03 -8.29 -20.96
N GLY A 314 0.32 -7.12 -21.51
CA GLY A 314 0.76 -6.95 -22.89
C GLY A 314 2.27 -7.10 -23.09
N SER A 315 2.85 -6.11 -23.77
CA SER A 315 4.25 -5.98 -24.20
C SER A 315 5.28 -5.84 -23.07
N SER A 316 4.87 -5.66 -21.80
CA SER A 316 5.77 -5.45 -20.67
C SER A 316 6.12 -6.73 -19.92
N TYR A 317 7.40 -7.03 -19.76
CA TYR A 317 7.91 -8.30 -19.17
C TYR A 317 8.37 -8.17 -17.72
N ALA A 318 8.84 -6.99 -17.31
CA ALA A 318 9.38 -6.75 -15.98
C ALA A 318 8.27 -6.59 -14.93
N TYR A 319 8.57 -6.92 -13.66
CA TYR A 319 7.66 -6.72 -12.51
C TYR A 319 6.23 -7.29 -12.70
N ARG A 320 6.10 -8.36 -13.50
CA ARG A 320 4.86 -9.13 -13.58
C ARG A 320 4.62 -9.82 -12.24
N ILE A 321 3.41 -9.67 -11.69
CA ILE A 321 3.04 -10.28 -10.41
C ILE A 321 3.16 -11.80 -10.52
N SER A 322 3.79 -12.44 -9.53
CA SER A 322 3.88 -13.90 -9.47
C SER A 322 2.44 -14.45 -9.40
N GLY A 323 1.99 -15.16 -10.45
CA GLY A 323 0.56 -15.46 -10.67
C GLY A 323 -0.14 -16.32 -9.59
N LYS A 324 -0.81 -17.41 -9.99
CA LYS A 324 -1.74 -18.18 -9.10
C LYS A 324 -1.12 -18.84 -7.85
N GLN A 325 0.19 -18.73 -7.61
CA GLN A 325 0.84 -19.18 -6.38
C GLN A 325 0.88 -18.04 -5.36
N ARG A 326 -0.26 -17.81 -4.69
CA ARG A 326 -0.40 -16.74 -3.68
C ARG A 326 0.40 -17.02 -2.39
N ASP A 327 0.75 -18.28 -2.15
CA ASP A 327 1.49 -18.72 -0.95
C ASP A 327 3.02 -18.65 -1.14
N THR A 328 3.53 -17.54 -1.67
CA THR A 328 4.98 -17.31 -1.76
C THR A 328 5.35 -15.92 -1.20
N GLU A 329 6.60 -15.83 -0.75
CA GLU A 329 7.24 -14.57 -0.32
C GLU A 329 7.71 -13.69 -1.50
N TYR A 330 7.47 -14.11 -2.75
CA TYR A 330 7.88 -13.36 -3.94
C TYR A 330 6.67 -12.62 -4.51
N LEU A 331 6.77 -11.29 -4.59
CA LEU A 331 5.71 -10.47 -5.20
C LEU A 331 5.68 -10.63 -6.72
N TYR A 332 6.83 -10.72 -7.36
CA TYR A 332 6.99 -10.73 -8.82
C TYR A 332 7.51 -12.07 -9.32
N GLU A 333 7.32 -12.32 -10.62
CA GLU A 333 8.03 -13.38 -11.33
C GLU A 333 9.54 -13.16 -11.28
N TYR A 334 10.28 -14.27 -11.39
CA TYR A 334 11.74 -14.23 -11.34
C TYR A 334 12.31 -13.37 -12.48
N TYR A 335 13.03 -12.31 -12.10
CA TYR A 335 13.40 -11.23 -13.00
C TYR A 335 14.23 -11.69 -14.21
N PHE A 336 15.18 -12.62 -14.00
CA PHE A 336 16.07 -13.08 -15.06
C PHE A 336 15.33 -13.92 -16.08
N LYS A 337 14.35 -14.72 -15.64
CA LYS A 337 13.45 -15.42 -16.55
C LYS A 337 12.67 -14.41 -17.40
N ALA A 338 12.05 -13.41 -16.77
CA ALA A 338 11.31 -12.38 -17.48
C ALA A 338 12.18 -11.59 -18.49
N TYR A 339 13.43 -11.30 -18.14
CA TYR A 339 14.38 -10.63 -19.04
C TYR A 339 14.74 -11.50 -20.26
N ARG A 340 14.93 -12.80 -20.06
CA ARG A 340 15.14 -13.74 -21.16
C ARG A 340 13.91 -13.85 -22.05
N ASP A 341 12.72 -13.94 -21.46
CA ASP A 341 11.45 -14.00 -22.20
C ASP A 341 11.31 -12.74 -23.06
N TYR A 342 11.60 -11.55 -22.53
CA TYR A 342 11.64 -10.27 -23.25
C TYR A 342 12.53 -10.30 -24.50
N LEU A 343 13.79 -10.71 -24.37
CA LEU A 343 14.73 -10.75 -25.49
C LEU A 343 14.36 -11.83 -26.51
N ASN A 344 13.99 -13.03 -26.05
CA ASN A 344 13.65 -14.14 -26.92
C ASN A 344 12.39 -13.84 -27.75
N GLU A 345 11.35 -13.26 -27.14
CA GLU A 345 10.13 -12.90 -27.84
C GLU A 345 10.38 -11.76 -28.84
N ALA A 346 11.22 -10.76 -28.50
CA ALA A 346 11.63 -9.74 -29.46
C ALA A 346 12.41 -10.33 -30.65
N HIS A 347 13.28 -11.31 -30.41
CA HIS A 347 14.01 -12.01 -31.47
C HIS A 347 13.08 -12.85 -32.35
N ASP A 348 12.13 -13.56 -31.75
CA ASP A 348 11.17 -14.37 -32.48
C ASP A 348 10.21 -13.50 -33.31
N SER A 349 9.80 -12.35 -32.78
CA SER A 349 9.05 -11.33 -33.53
C SER A 349 9.86 -10.81 -34.73
N ALA A 350 11.13 -10.42 -34.50
CA ALA A 350 12.00 -9.93 -35.57
C ALA A 350 12.17 -10.93 -36.72
N LYS A 351 12.26 -12.24 -36.44
CA LYS A 351 12.36 -13.30 -37.46
C LYS A 351 11.17 -13.33 -38.42
N ASN A 352 9.99 -12.87 -38.00
CA ASN A 352 8.81 -12.82 -38.85
C ASN A 352 8.91 -11.72 -39.94
N TYR A 353 9.80 -10.74 -39.74
CA TYR A 353 9.99 -9.60 -40.64
C TYR A 353 11.46 -9.50 -41.10
N PRO A 354 11.95 -10.43 -41.93
CA PRO A 354 13.36 -10.46 -42.34
C PRO A 354 13.81 -9.21 -43.12
N ASN A 355 12.88 -8.50 -43.77
CA ASN A 355 13.11 -7.24 -44.46
C ASN A 355 12.68 -6.01 -43.63
N GLY A 356 12.34 -6.21 -42.36
CA GLY A 356 11.94 -5.16 -41.44
C GLY A 356 13.14 -4.44 -40.83
N ALA A 357 12.83 -3.61 -39.84
CA ALA A 357 13.80 -2.87 -39.05
C ALA A 357 13.51 -3.00 -37.55
N VAL A 358 14.48 -2.66 -36.72
CA VAL A 358 14.35 -2.68 -35.26
C VAL A 358 14.75 -1.32 -34.71
N LEU A 359 13.93 -0.78 -33.82
CA LEU A 359 14.23 0.41 -33.04
C LEU A 359 14.37 0.00 -31.57
N ARG A 360 15.55 0.19 -30.99
CA ARG A 360 15.78 0.03 -29.55
C ARG A 360 15.86 1.40 -28.90
N VAL A 361 15.11 1.62 -27.83
CA VAL A 361 15.10 2.89 -27.10
C VAL A 361 15.29 2.68 -25.60
N ASP A 362 15.86 3.70 -24.96
CA ASP A 362 16.06 3.86 -23.51
C ASP A 362 15.51 5.22 -23.12
N ILE A 363 14.90 5.34 -21.93
CA ILE A 363 14.35 6.60 -21.42
C ILE A 363 15.39 7.28 -20.53
N GLU A 364 15.61 8.58 -20.77
CA GLU A 364 16.60 9.34 -20.04
C GLU A 364 16.20 9.52 -18.56
N SER A 365 16.99 8.94 -17.66
CA SER A 365 16.85 9.11 -16.20
C SER A 365 15.44 8.81 -15.68
N PHE A 366 14.80 7.80 -16.28
CA PHE A 366 13.37 7.48 -16.14
C PHE A 366 12.80 7.69 -14.73
N TYR A 367 13.23 6.90 -13.75
CA TYR A 367 12.73 6.97 -12.37
C TYR A 367 12.82 8.35 -11.70
N THR A 368 13.76 9.20 -12.13
CA THR A 368 13.92 10.55 -11.56
C THR A 368 13.03 11.59 -12.22
N LYS A 369 12.52 11.32 -13.43
CA LYS A 369 11.70 12.25 -14.23
C LYS A 369 10.20 11.93 -14.23
N ILE A 370 9.77 10.82 -13.61
CA ILE A 370 8.34 10.48 -13.49
C ILE A 370 7.61 11.61 -12.76
N ILE A 371 6.52 12.14 -13.30
CA ILE A 371 5.74 13.19 -12.63
C ILE A 371 4.81 12.50 -11.62
N GLN A 372 4.98 12.77 -10.31
CA GLN A 372 4.27 12.05 -9.25
C GLN A 372 2.76 12.22 -9.33
N GLU A 373 2.27 13.42 -9.62
CA GLU A 373 0.84 13.69 -9.75
C GLU A 373 0.21 12.87 -10.88
N LYS A 374 0.83 12.87 -12.06
CA LYS A 374 0.39 12.04 -13.20
C LYS A 374 0.41 10.56 -12.86
N LEU A 375 1.45 10.08 -12.17
CA LEU A 375 1.54 8.70 -11.73
C LEU A 375 0.40 8.33 -10.78
N CYS A 376 0.10 9.18 -9.80
CA CYS A 376 -1.01 8.98 -8.88
C CYS A 376 -2.35 8.91 -9.61
N ASP A 377 -2.57 9.76 -10.60
CA ASP A 377 -3.79 9.78 -11.41
C ASP A 377 -3.94 8.52 -12.27
N GLU A 378 -2.85 8.07 -12.90
CA GLU A 378 -2.83 6.84 -13.70
C GLU A 378 -3.10 5.61 -12.83
N LEU A 379 -2.43 5.50 -11.67
CA LEU A 379 -2.65 4.42 -10.72
C LEU A 379 -4.07 4.43 -10.16
N SER A 380 -4.61 5.61 -9.88
CA SER A 380 -5.99 5.79 -9.41
C SER A 380 -7.01 5.36 -10.48
N THR A 381 -6.67 5.50 -11.76
CA THR A 381 -7.53 5.09 -12.87
C THR A 381 -7.44 3.58 -13.13
N GLU A 382 -6.23 3.02 -13.10
CA GLU A 382 -5.99 1.62 -13.46
C GLU A 382 -6.29 0.62 -12.33
N LEU A 383 -6.16 1.02 -11.06
CA LEU A 383 -6.21 0.07 -9.93
C LEU A 383 -7.54 0.06 -9.18
N THR A 384 -8.23 1.20 -9.02
CA THR A 384 -9.32 1.29 -8.04
C THR A 384 -10.23 2.51 -8.20
N GLU A 385 -11.51 2.33 -7.85
CA GLU A 385 -12.46 3.43 -7.65
C GLU A 385 -12.57 3.87 -6.18
N SER A 386 -11.82 3.26 -5.27
CA SER A 386 -11.83 3.61 -3.84
C SER A 386 -11.02 4.87 -3.58
N GLU A 387 -11.68 5.94 -3.14
CA GLU A 387 -11.01 7.17 -2.70
C GLU A 387 -10.03 6.93 -1.54
N ARG A 388 -10.28 5.92 -0.68
CA ARG A 388 -9.36 5.56 0.40
C ARG A 388 -8.07 4.94 -0.11
N VAL A 389 -8.16 4.10 -1.13
CA VAL A 389 -6.96 3.54 -1.78
C VAL A 389 -6.24 4.62 -2.58
N ARG A 390 -6.97 5.51 -3.29
CA ARG A 390 -6.37 6.66 -4.01
C ARG A 390 -5.60 7.58 -3.05
N TRP A 391 -6.17 7.88 -1.89
CA TRP A 391 -5.48 8.58 -0.81
C TRP A 391 -4.19 7.87 -0.39
N LEU A 392 -4.25 6.56 -0.15
CA LEU A 392 -3.07 5.79 0.25
C LEU A 392 -1.99 5.77 -0.84
N ILE A 393 -2.36 5.68 -2.12
CA ILE A 393 -1.41 5.77 -3.25
C ILE A 393 -0.72 7.13 -3.25
N ARG A 394 -1.47 8.23 -3.12
CA ARG A 394 -0.90 9.58 -3.02
C ARG A 394 0.03 9.70 -1.83
N LEU A 395 -0.37 9.18 -0.67
CA LEU A 395 0.46 9.18 0.53
C LEU A 395 1.82 8.47 0.33
N LEU A 396 1.83 7.37 -0.42
CA LEU A 396 3.05 6.59 -0.67
C LEU A 396 3.97 7.24 -1.72
N LEU A 397 3.42 8.01 -2.67
CA LEU A 397 4.16 8.49 -3.85
C LEU A 397 4.45 9.98 -3.86
N SER A 398 3.60 10.81 -3.24
CA SER A 398 3.73 12.26 -3.20
C SER A 398 4.75 12.69 -2.14
N LYS A 399 6.03 12.48 -2.45
CA LYS A 399 7.15 12.72 -1.52
C LYS A 399 8.23 13.59 -2.14
N ASN A 400 8.88 14.38 -1.30
CA ASN A 400 10.10 15.06 -1.71
C ASN A 400 11.27 14.07 -1.67
N ILE A 401 11.88 13.80 -2.82
CA ILE A 401 12.99 12.86 -2.94
C ILE A 401 14.27 13.65 -3.16
N ASP A 402 15.29 13.42 -2.34
CA ASP A 402 16.55 14.15 -2.47
C ASP A 402 17.16 13.96 -3.85
N GLN A 403 17.70 15.05 -4.42
CA GLN A 403 18.31 15.10 -5.75
C GLN A 403 17.33 14.94 -6.90
N HIS A 404 16.03 15.01 -6.63
CA HIS A 404 14.97 15.09 -7.64
C HIS A 404 14.36 16.49 -7.68
N GLU A 405 13.70 16.84 -8.78
CA GLU A 405 12.88 18.05 -8.82
C GLU A 405 11.62 17.87 -7.98
N LEU A 406 11.09 18.96 -7.42
CA LEU A 406 9.88 18.92 -6.60
C LEU A 406 8.71 18.32 -7.40
N GLY A 407 8.05 17.30 -6.84
CA GLY A 407 6.95 16.60 -7.50
C GLY A 407 7.38 15.61 -8.59
N GLN A 408 8.70 15.34 -8.73
CA GLN A 408 9.23 14.39 -9.70
C GLN A 408 10.00 13.23 -9.06
N GLY A 409 9.91 12.12 -9.78
CA GLY A 409 10.52 10.84 -9.56
C GLY A 409 9.86 9.99 -8.48
N ILE A 410 10.29 8.74 -8.42
CA ILE A 410 9.89 7.76 -7.41
C ILE A 410 11.14 7.11 -6.82
N THR A 411 11.04 6.64 -5.59
CA THR A 411 12.17 6.08 -4.85
C THR A 411 12.70 4.82 -5.52
N GLN A 412 13.99 4.78 -5.85
CA GLN A 412 14.63 3.58 -6.40
C GLN A 412 15.05 2.63 -5.26
N GLY A 413 14.69 1.36 -5.37
CA GLY A 413 14.99 0.31 -4.37
C GLY A 413 13.74 -0.21 -3.65
N ASN A 414 12.65 0.55 -3.64
CA ASN A 414 11.38 0.10 -3.10
C ASN A 414 10.77 -1.00 -3.97
N ILE A 415 10.15 -1.98 -3.34
CA ILE A 415 9.57 -3.14 -4.03
C ILE A 415 8.46 -2.73 -5.02
N GLY A 416 7.72 -1.66 -4.74
CA GLY A 416 6.61 -1.20 -5.58
C GLY A 416 7.03 -0.35 -6.78
N SER A 417 8.21 0.27 -6.76
CA SER A 417 8.56 1.29 -7.74
C SER A 417 8.60 0.78 -9.17
N GLY A 418 9.09 -0.43 -9.39
CA GLY A 418 9.10 -1.04 -10.73
C GLY A 418 7.70 -1.31 -11.28
N PHE A 419 6.76 -1.70 -10.41
CA PHE A 419 5.36 -1.89 -10.78
C PHE A 419 4.68 -0.56 -11.13
N TYR A 420 4.87 0.47 -10.29
CA TYR A 420 4.32 1.81 -10.56
C TYR A 420 4.90 2.43 -11.84
N ALA A 421 6.20 2.25 -12.07
CA ALA A 421 6.85 2.70 -13.29
C ALA A 421 6.31 2.01 -14.54
N ASN A 422 5.93 0.74 -14.45
CA ASN A 422 5.29 0.05 -15.57
C ASN A 422 3.91 0.61 -15.90
N ILE A 423 3.09 0.96 -14.89
CA ILE A 423 1.79 1.62 -15.07
C ILE A 423 1.96 3.05 -15.63
N TYR A 424 3.05 3.73 -15.31
CA TYR A 424 3.32 5.04 -15.90
C TYR A 424 3.51 5.00 -17.43
N LEU A 425 3.93 3.86 -17.98
CA LEU A 425 4.24 3.68 -19.40
C LEU A 425 3.12 3.04 -20.20
N THR A 426 1.94 2.83 -19.60
CA THR A 426 0.90 2.05 -20.26
C THR A 426 0.22 2.76 -21.43
N SER A 427 0.26 4.09 -21.48
CA SER A 427 -0.16 4.82 -22.69
C SER A 427 0.69 4.44 -23.91
N VAL A 428 2.00 4.25 -23.73
CA VAL A 428 2.91 3.77 -24.78
C VAL A 428 2.54 2.34 -25.20
N ASP A 429 2.29 1.45 -24.23
CA ASP A 429 1.86 0.08 -24.54
C ASP A 429 0.54 0.06 -25.30
N ALA A 430 -0.41 0.92 -24.95
CA ALA A 430 -1.70 1.05 -25.62
C ALA A 430 -1.54 1.54 -27.07
N LYS A 431 -0.64 2.51 -27.31
CA LYS A 431 -0.36 3.06 -28.64
C LYS A 431 0.19 2.02 -29.62
N PHE A 432 1.08 1.16 -29.12
CA PHE A 432 1.74 0.11 -29.91
C PHE A 432 1.18 -1.29 -29.64
N GLY A 433 -0.04 -1.36 -29.10
CA GLY A 433 -0.74 -2.61 -28.85
C GLY A 433 -1.13 -3.34 -30.14
N SER A 434 -1.78 -4.50 -29.98
CA SER A 434 -2.21 -5.33 -31.11
C SER A 434 -3.14 -4.57 -32.06
N GLY A 435 -2.80 -4.54 -33.34
CA GLY A 435 -3.60 -3.88 -34.38
C GLY A 435 -3.32 -2.39 -34.58
N ASN A 436 -2.19 -1.88 -34.08
CA ASN A 436 -1.71 -0.54 -34.43
C ASN A 436 -1.52 -0.40 -35.96
N GLU A 437 -1.60 0.84 -36.45
CA GLU A 437 -1.67 1.15 -37.88
C GLU A 437 -0.42 0.75 -38.69
N TRP A 438 0.71 0.56 -38.01
CA TRP A 438 1.99 0.17 -38.62
C TRP A 438 2.28 -1.33 -38.52
N GLY A 439 1.45 -2.09 -37.79
CA GLY A 439 1.72 -3.50 -37.47
C GLY A 439 3.00 -3.70 -36.67
N VAL A 440 3.47 -2.68 -35.94
CA VAL A 440 4.67 -2.74 -35.11
C VAL A 440 4.43 -3.62 -33.89
N GLU A 441 5.42 -4.42 -33.53
CA GLU A 441 5.40 -5.23 -32.31
C GLU A 441 6.31 -4.61 -31.26
N LEU A 442 5.75 -4.25 -30.10
CA LEU A 442 6.47 -3.69 -28.97
C LEU A 442 6.81 -4.79 -27.95
N HIS A 443 8.06 -4.83 -27.53
CA HIS A 443 8.53 -5.59 -26.37
C HIS A 443 9.20 -4.61 -25.41
N ARG A 444 8.84 -4.67 -24.11
CA ARG A 444 9.27 -3.68 -23.11
C ARG A 444 9.73 -4.33 -21.82
N TYR A 445 10.85 -3.85 -21.31
CA TYR A 445 11.38 -4.19 -20.01
C TYR A 445 11.62 -2.92 -19.19
N VAL A 446 10.56 -2.46 -18.50
CA VAL A 446 10.54 -1.15 -17.83
C VAL A 446 10.78 -0.01 -18.83
N ASP A 447 11.93 0.65 -18.78
CA ASP A 447 12.36 1.78 -19.62
C ASP A 447 13.07 1.33 -20.91
N ASP A 448 13.53 0.08 -20.98
CA ASP A 448 14.08 -0.50 -22.19
C ASP A 448 12.95 -0.98 -23.10
N MET A 449 12.90 -0.50 -24.34
CA MET A 449 11.87 -0.90 -25.31
C MET A 449 12.51 -1.31 -26.65
N ILE A 450 11.96 -2.37 -27.24
CA ILE A 450 12.32 -2.86 -28.57
C ILE A 450 11.06 -2.85 -29.43
N PHE A 451 11.10 -2.11 -30.53
CA PHE A 451 10.06 -2.05 -31.54
C PHE A 451 10.52 -2.84 -32.76
N ILE A 452 9.74 -3.84 -33.16
CA ILE A 452 9.92 -4.57 -34.40
C ILE A 452 9.04 -3.92 -35.46
N ILE A 453 9.69 -3.34 -36.47
CA ILE A 453 9.04 -2.52 -37.50
C ILE A 453 8.98 -3.32 -38.81
N PRO A 454 7.79 -3.76 -39.27
CA PRO A 454 7.66 -4.56 -40.47
C PRO A 454 8.18 -3.87 -41.75
N ASN A 455 7.96 -2.56 -41.85
CA ASN A 455 8.36 -1.73 -42.97
C ASN A 455 9.43 -0.71 -42.54
N PRO A 456 10.69 -0.85 -43.00
CA PRO A 456 11.79 0.04 -42.60
C PRO A 456 11.56 1.52 -42.89
N GLU A 457 10.71 1.85 -43.86
CA GLU A 457 10.38 3.25 -44.19
C GLU A 457 9.62 3.95 -43.06
N ASP A 458 8.96 3.20 -42.17
CA ASP A 458 8.20 3.76 -41.05
C ASP A 458 9.09 4.13 -39.84
N MET A 459 10.39 3.80 -39.86
CA MET A 459 11.33 4.02 -38.74
C MET A 459 11.22 5.42 -38.12
N GLU A 460 11.27 6.48 -38.94
CA GLU A 460 11.25 7.86 -38.46
C GLU A 460 9.87 8.23 -37.88
N VAL A 461 8.79 7.72 -38.46
CA VAL A 461 7.42 7.95 -37.98
C VAL A 461 7.19 7.26 -36.63
N ILE A 462 7.66 6.01 -36.49
CA ILE A 462 7.57 5.27 -35.23
C ILE A 462 8.38 5.96 -34.14
N GLU A 463 9.63 6.34 -34.43
CA GLU A 463 10.47 7.01 -33.45
C GLU A 463 9.87 8.35 -32.99
N ASN A 464 9.34 9.16 -33.91
CA ASN A 464 8.68 10.41 -33.56
C ASN A 464 7.40 10.16 -32.75
N THR A 465 6.63 9.13 -33.08
CA THR A 465 5.45 8.75 -32.29
C THR A 465 5.85 8.35 -30.86
N VAL A 466 6.92 7.57 -30.69
CA VAL A 466 7.42 7.22 -29.35
C VAL A 466 7.86 8.47 -28.58
N LYS A 467 8.52 9.42 -29.25
CA LYS A 467 8.89 10.71 -28.64
C LYS A 467 7.68 11.50 -28.17
N ASP A 468 6.63 11.55 -28.99
CA ASP A 468 5.40 12.27 -28.67
C ASP A 468 4.69 11.66 -27.45
N GLU A 469 4.50 10.33 -27.43
CA GLU A 469 3.88 9.62 -26.30
C GLU A 469 4.69 9.79 -24.99
N LEU A 470 6.03 9.73 -25.07
CA LEU A 470 6.88 9.98 -23.91
C LEU A 470 6.83 11.44 -23.46
N HIS A 471 6.76 12.39 -24.39
CA HIS A 471 6.66 13.81 -24.07
C HIS A 471 5.33 14.14 -23.37
N GLU A 472 4.23 13.49 -23.74
CA GLU A 472 2.95 13.59 -23.01
C GLU A 472 3.08 13.13 -21.56
N LEU A 473 3.92 12.13 -21.29
CA LEU A 473 4.29 11.66 -19.96
C LEU A 473 5.36 12.53 -19.26
N GLY A 474 5.89 13.57 -19.91
CA GLY A 474 6.99 14.39 -19.38
C GLY A 474 8.36 13.70 -19.41
N LEU A 475 8.50 12.64 -20.19
CA LEU A 475 9.71 11.84 -20.36
C LEU A 475 10.42 12.18 -21.67
N ASN A 476 11.68 11.77 -21.80
CA ASN A 476 12.48 11.98 -23.01
C ASN A 476 13.26 10.72 -23.37
N LEU A 477 13.43 10.48 -24.66
CA LEU A 477 14.34 9.44 -25.15
C LEU A 477 15.80 9.79 -24.86
N ASN A 478 16.56 8.75 -24.55
CA ASN A 478 18.01 8.83 -24.48
C ASN A 478 18.61 8.61 -25.87
N GLU A 479 18.80 9.70 -26.60
CA GLU A 479 19.32 9.66 -27.98
C GLU A 479 20.66 8.93 -28.10
N ASN A 480 21.52 9.00 -27.07
CA ASN A 480 22.83 8.35 -27.09
C ASN A 480 22.76 6.83 -26.98
N LYS A 481 21.65 6.30 -26.46
CA LYS A 481 21.39 4.87 -26.31
C LYS A 481 20.34 4.35 -27.28
N THR A 482 19.74 5.23 -28.08
CA THR A 482 18.73 4.87 -29.06
C THR A 482 19.41 4.28 -30.29
N GLU A 483 19.10 3.02 -30.60
CA GLU A 483 19.69 2.29 -31.72
C GLU A 483 18.68 2.08 -32.85
N ARG A 484 19.07 2.46 -34.06
CA ARG A 484 18.26 2.33 -35.28
C ARG A 484 18.87 1.26 -36.17
N ILE A 485 18.22 0.11 -36.26
CA ILE A 485 18.75 -1.07 -36.96
C ILE A 485 17.88 -1.33 -38.19
N TYR A 486 18.34 -0.91 -39.36
CA TYR A 486 17.60 -1.05 -40.63
C TYR A 486 17.63 -2.45 -41.24
N GLN A 487 18.39 -3.37 -40.65
CA GLN A 487 18.48 -4.77 -41.09
C GLN A 487 18.33 -5.70 -39.90
N VAL A 488 17.23 -6.46 -39.87
CA VAL A 488 16.95 -7.42 -38.79
C VAL A 488 18.08 -8.44 -38.58
N SER A 489 18.79 -8.83 -39.64
CA SER A 489 19.95 -9.74 -39.51
C SER A 489 21.00 -9.21 -38.54
N SER A 490 21.28 -7.89 -38.56
CA SER A 490 22.24 -7.27 -37.65
C SER A 490 21.76 -7.31 -36.20
N PHE A 491 20.46 -7.21 -35.94
CA PHE A 491 19.89 -7.38 -34.60
C PHE A 491 20.01 -8.83 -34.11
N LEU A 492 19.73 -9.80 -34.98
CA LEU A 492 19.84 -11.23 -34.64
C LEU A 492 21.29 -11.68 -34.39
N GLU A 493 22.26 -11.11 -35.12
CA GLU A 493 23.70 -11.37 -34.95
C GLU A 493 24.25 -10.80 -33.62
N GLN A 494 23.65 -9.75 -33.07
CA GLN A 494 24.05 -9.19 -31.76
C GLN A 494 23.75 -10.13 -30.57
N SER A 495 22.99 -11.21 -30.78
CA SER A 495 22.54 -12.13 -29.72
C SER A 495 23.64 -12.99 -29.07
N ASP A 496 24.86 -13.01 -29.63
CA ASP A 496 25.98 -13.80 -29.10
C ASP A 496 26.36 -13.42 -27.66
N GLN A 497 26.13 -12.17 -27.25
CA GLN A 497 26.40 -11.73 -25.88
C GLN A 497 25.35 -12.23 -24.87
N ASP A 498 24.09 -12.33 -25.28
CA ASP A 498 22.99 -12.79 -24.45
C ASP A 498 23.02 -14.30 -24.25
N GLN A 499 23.40 -15.06 -25.29
CA GLN A 499 23.65 -16.49 -25.16
C GLN A 499 24.73 -16.78 -24.12
N CYS A 500 25.77 -15.94 -24.05
CA CYS A 500 26.82 -16.11 -23.05
C CYS A 500 26.32 -15.86 -21.60
N LEU A 501 25.37 -14.93 -21.41
CA LEU A 501 24.74 -14.69 -20.12
C LEU A 501 23.85 -15.86 -19.69
N ASP A 502 23.08 -16.41 -20.63
CA ASP A 502 22.26 -17.60 -20.42
C ASP A 502 23.11 -18.81 -20.04
N GLU A 503 24.19 -19.06 -20.78
CA GLU A 503 25.16 -20.12 -20.47
C GLU A 503 25.80 -19.91 -19.09
N LEU A 504 26.14 -18.66 -18.74
CA LEU A 504 26.70 -18.35 -17.43
C LEU A 504 25.70 -18.61 -16.29
N SER A 505 24.44 -18.21 -16.49
CA SER A 505 23.34 -18.46 -15.55
C SER A 505 23.10 -19.96 -15.35
N ASP A 506 23.03 -20.70 -16.46
CA ASP A 506 22.86 -22.15 -16.45
C ASP A 506 24.01 -22.86 -15.73
N ARG A 507 25.25 -22.44 -15.98
CA ARG A 507 26.43 -22.94 -15.25
C ARG A 507 26.36 -22.60 -13.77
N PHE A 508 25.93 -21.40 -13.41
CA PHE A 508 25.76 -21.00 -12.01
C PHE A 508 24.75 -21.91 -11.29
N ASP A 509 23.57 -22.10 -11.90
CA ASP A 509 22.54 -23.01 -11.40
C ASP A 509 23.06 -24.44 -11.22
N CYS A 510 23.84 -24.95 -12.17
CA CYS A 510 24.41 -26.29 -12.10
C CYS A 510 25.49 -26.45 -11.01
N VAL A 511 26.07 -25.35 -10.51
CA VAL A 511 26.95 -25.36 -9.34
C VAL A 511 26.12 -25.27 -8.05
N VAL A 512 25.10 -24.42 -8.04
CA VAL A 512 24.45 -24.00 -6.81
C VAL A 512 23.29 -24.94 -6.43
N ASN A 513 22.41 -25.30 -7.37
CA ASN A 513 21.25 -26.16 -7.10
C ASN A 513 21.58 -27.52 -6.46
N PRO A 514 22.64 -28.24 -6.89
CA PRO A 514 23.00 -29.54 -6.29
C PRO A 514 23.35 -29.47 -4.80
N LEU A 515 23.81 -28.31 -4.30
CA LEU A 515 24.06 -28.10 -2.87
C LEU A 515 22.75 -28.17 -2.07
N TRP A 516 21.65 -27.67 -2.64
CA TRP A 516 20.33 -27.66 -2.02
C TRP A 516 19.61 -29.00 -2.18
N ILE A 517 19.88 -29.70 -3.29
CA ILE A 517 19.34 -31.03 -3.57
C ILE A 517 19.92 -32.05 -2.58
N MET A 518 21.22 -31.95 -2.31
CA MET A 518 21.97 -32.84 -1.40
C MET A 518 21.88 -34.33 -1.81
N ASN A 519 22.52 -35.22 -1.05
CA ASN A 519 22.30 -36.66 -1.20
C ASN A 519 21.04 -37.14 -0.43
N SER A 520 20.60 -38.37 -0.71
CA SER A 520 19.44 -38.98 -0.05
C SER A 520 19.52 -39.05 1.47
N GLU A 521 20.70 -39.31 2.03
CA GLU A 521 20.94 -39.41 3.48
C GLU A 521 20.78 -38.05 4.16
N HIS A 522 21.37 -37.01 3.59
CA HIS A 522 21.29 -35.66 4.12
C HIS A 522 19.87 -35.11 4.03
N ARG A 523 19.16 -35.36 2.92
CA ARG A 523 17.74 -35.02 2.82
C ARG A 523 16.88 -35.74 3.87
N ALA A 524 17.23 -36.97 4.26
CA ALA A 524 16.48 -37.68 5.30
C ALA A 524 16.58 -36.97 6.67
N ILE A 525 17.75 -36.40 7.00
CA ILE A 525 17.95 -35.57 8.20
C ILE A 525 16.99 -34.38 8.17
N PHE A 526 17.02 -33.58 7.10
CA PHE A 526 16.12 -32.42 6.97
C PHE A 526 14.64 -32.79 6.96
N LYS A 527 14.24 -33.89 6.32
CA LYS A 527 12.86 -34.40 6.36
C LYS A 527 12.42 -34.76 7.78
N SER A 528 13.32 -35.34 8.59
CA SER A 528 13.02 -35.70 9.98
C SER A 528 12.93 -34.48 10.91
N ALA A 529 13.61 -33.39 10.54
CA ALA A 529 13.62 -32.13 11.28
C ALA A 529 12.53 -31.14 10.86
N PHE A 530 11.89 -31.35 9.70
CA PHE A 530 10.95 -30.39 9.09
C PHE A 530 9.83 -29.89 10.01
N HIS A 531 9.30 -30.75 10.90
CA HIS A 531 8.25 -30.38 11.87
C HIS A 531 8.77 -29.96 13.25
N LYS A 532 10.09 -29.79 13.40
CA LYS A 532 10.77 -29.47 14.66
C LYS A 532 11.63 -28.24 14.47
N ASP A 533 11.06 -27.07 14.73
CA ASP A 533 11.66 -25.78 14.39
C ASP A 533 13.10 -25.61 14.90
N GLU A 534 13.35 -25.89 16.18
CA GLU A 534 14.70 -25.84 16.77
C GLU A 534 15.70 -26.77 16.05
N LEU A 535 15.28 -27.98 15.72
CA LEU A 535 16.12 -28.97 15.06
C LEU A 535 16.36 -28.64 13.58
N TRP A 536 15.35 -28.06 12.92
CA TRP A 536 15.47 -27.57 11.56
C TRP A 536 16.53 -26.47 11.48
N TRP A 537 16.39 -25.42 12.31
CA TRP A 537 17.33 -24.31 12.33
C TRP A 537 18.73 -24.73 12.78
N TYR A 538 18.84 -25.69 13.71
CA TYR A 538 20.11 -26.32 14.06
C TYR A 538 20.82 -26.91 12.82
N HIS A 539 20.13 -27.73 12.03
CA HIS A 539 20.71 -28.33 10.84
C HIS A 539 21.01 -27.32 9.72
N ILE A 540 20.15 -26.30 9.56
CA ILE A 540 20.39 -25.20 8.62
C ILE A 540 21.68 -24.46 9.01
N HIS A 541 21.82 -24.06 10.27
CA HIS A 541 23.00 -23.33 10.74
C HIS A 541 24.27 -24.17 10.58
N HIS A 542 24.22 -25.45 10.94
CA HIS A 542 25.35 -26.37 10.82
C HIS A 542 25.76 -26.57 9.36
N TYR A 543 24.79 -26.70 8.45
CA TYR A 543 25.08 -26.84 7.03
C TYR A 543 25.65 -25.54 6.44
N GLN A 544 25.13 -24.40 6.88
CA GLN A 544 25.65 -23.09 6.47
C GLN A 544 27.14 -22.93 6.83
N GLN A 545 27.57 -23.38 8.02
CA GLN A 545 29.00 -23.38 8.36
C GLN A 545 29.82 -24.30 7.45
N CYS A 546 29.28 -25.46 7.06
CA CYS A 546 29.91 -26.36 6.10
C CYS A 546 30.07 -25.70 4.72
N LEU A 547 29.03 -25.03 4.23
CA LEU A 547 29.04 -24.28 2.97
C LEU A 547 30.07 -23.15 2.97
N ARG A 548 30.22 -22.42 4.09
CA ARG A 548 31.23 -21.36 4.25
C ARG A 548 32.66 -21.88 4.09
N GLU A 549 32.97 -23.07 4.60
CA GLU A 549 34.29 -23.68 4.43
C GLU A 549 34.61 -23.97 2.95
N ILE A 550 33.62 -24.35 2.15
CA ILE A 550 33.77 -24.52 0.69
C ILE A 550 33.53 -23.22 -0.11
N LYS A 551 33.56 -22.06 0.56
CA LYS A 551 33.44 -20.71 0.00
C LYS A 551 32.09 -20.41 -0.67
N ILE A 552 31.03 -21.01 -0.15
CA ILE A 552 29.64 -20.67 -0.48
C ILE A 552 29.07 -19.90 0.71
N TYR A 553 28.65 -18.66 0.46
CA TYR A 553 28.11 -17.76 1.47
C TYR A 553 26.63 -17.58 1.21
N ILE A 554 25.82 -17.98 2.20
CA ILE A 554 24.36 -17.90 2.18
C ILE A 554 23.91 -17.68 3.62
N ASN A 555 22.83 -16.92 3.83
CA ASN A 555 22.23 -16.79 5.16
C ASN A 555 21.34 -18.00 5.47
N ASP A 556 20.97 -18.16 6.74
CA ASP A 556 20.26 -19.36 7.20
C ASP A 556 18.86 -19.45 6.60
N THR A 557 18.15 -18.32 6.48
CA THR A 557 16.80 -18.24 5.89
C THR A 557 16.79 -18.65 4.42
N ASP A 558 17.69 -18.09 3.61
CA ASP A 558 17.84 -18.43 2.19
C ASP A 558 18.20 -19.90 2.02
N LEU A 559 19.14 -20.41 2.83
CA LEU A 559 19.51 -21.81 2.80
C LEU A 559 18.31 -22.72 3.09
N SER A 560 17.52 -22.35 4.09
CA SER A 560 16.28 -23.05 4.44
C SER A 560 15.31 -23.11 3.25
N HIS A 561 15.03 -21.98 2.60
CA HIS A 561 14.12 -21.92 1.45
C HIS A 561 14.64 -22.72 0.26
N LYS A 562 15.94 -22.60 -0.06
CA LYS A 562 16.55 -23.34 -1.16
C LYS A 562 16.51 -24.85 -0.91
N ILE A 563 16.72 -25.32 0.31
CA ILE A 563 16.58 -26.74 0.68
C ILE A 563 15.12 -27.19 0.58
N TYR A 564 14.19 -26.40 1.14
CA TYR A 564 12.76 -26.71 1.14
C TYR A 564 12.23 -26.92 -0.29
N LYS A 565 12.65 -26.07 -1.25
CA LYS A 565 12.33 -26.19 -2.69
C LYS A 565 12.51 -27.60 -3.24
N TYR A 566 13.55 -28.33 -2.80
CA TYR A 566 13.88 -29.67 -3.29
C TYR A 566 13.48 -30.80 -2.34
N LEU A 567 13.23 -30.51 -1.07
CA LEU A 567 13.01 -31.52 -0.03
C LEU A 567 11.84 -32.45 -0.37
N HIS A 568 10.75 -31.88 -0.89
CA HIS A 568 9.52 -32.59 -1.25
C HIS A 568 9.25 -32.63 -2.77
N ASN A 569 10.11 -32.02 -3.61
CA ASN A 569 9.89 -31.90 -5.05
C ASN A 569 10.81 -32.83 -5.86
N ALA A 570 10.39 -34.07 -6.08
CA ALA A 570 11.18 -35.05 -6.84
C ALA A 570 11.41 -34.63 -8.30
N LYS A 571 10.37 -34.12 -8.97
CA LYS A 571 10.45 -33.66 -10.37
C LYS A 571 11.45 -32.51 -10.54
N GLY A 572 11.44 -31.55 -9.62
CA GLY A 572 12.38 -30.44 -9.60
C GLY A 572 13.83 -30.92 -9.44
N ARG A 573 14.07 -31.88 -8.54
CA ARG A 573 15.40 -32.49 -8.37
C ARG A 573 15.88 -33.18 -9.64
N GLU A 574 15.04 -34.03 -10.24
CA GLU A 574 15.39 -34.78 -11.45
C GLU A 574 15.71 -33.84 -12.61
N ARG A 575 14.90 -32.80 -12.80
CA ARG A 575 15.12 -31.78 -13.84
C ARG A 575 16.46 -31.06 -13.67
N ASP A 576 16.75 -30.58 -12.45
CA ASP A 576 17.94 -29.76 -12.23
C ASP A 576 19.23 -30.61 -12.19
N LEU A 577 19.14 -31.89 -11.80
CA LEU A 577 20.23 -32.87 -11.96
C LEU A 577 20.45 -33.28 -13.42
N ALA A 578 19.39 -33.41 -14.22
CA ALA A 578 19.53 -33.66 -15.66
C ALA A 578 20.25 -32.50 -16.35
N LYS A 579 19.88 -31.26 -16.02
CA LYS A 579 20.60 -30.06 -16.52
C LYS A 579 22.07 -30.05 -16.10
N GLN A 580 22.37 -30.45 -14.86
CA GLN A 580 23.77 -30.59 -14.41
C GLN A 580 24.54 -31.63 -15.22
N LYS A 581 23.91 -32.75 -15.56
CA LYS A 581 24.50 -33.77 -16.43
C LYS A 581 24.78 -33.19 -17.82
N ASP A 582 23.86 -32.43 -18.38
CA ASP A 582 24.03 -31.85 -19.72
C ASP A 582 25.15 -30.79 -19.75
N VAL A 583 25.24 -29.94 -18.72
CA VAL A 583 26.21 -28.82 -18.67
C VAL A 583 27.60 -29.26 -18.18
N PHE A 584 27.68 -30.13 -17.18
CA PHE A 584 28.95 -30.52 -16.53
C PHE A 584 29.35 -31.99 -16.75
N GLY A 585 28.50 -32.81 -17.39
CA GLY A 585 28.75 -34.26 -17.52
C GLY A 585 28.67 -35.00 -16.18
N LEU A 586 28.07 -34.39 -15.15
CA LEU A 586 27.98 -34.95 -13.80
C LEU A 586 26.68 -35.74 -13.63
N GLU A 587 26.79 -37.04 -13.33
CA GLU A 587 25.64 -37.87 -13.05
C GLU A 587 25.38 -38.01 -11.55
N GLY A 588 24.12 -37.78 -11.16
CA GLY A 588 23.64 -38.02 -9.80
C GLY A 588 23.95 -36.90 -8.81
N GLU A 589 23.73 -37.21 -7.54
CA GLU A 589 23.81 -36.25 -6.44
C GLU A 589 25.25 -36.03 -5.97
N LEU A 590 25.51 -34.86 -5.37
CA LEU A 590 26.80 -34.58 -4.74
C LEU A 590 27.06 -35.56 -3.59
N LYS A 591 28.30 -36.03 -3.48
CA LYS A 591 28.74 -36.97 -2.45
C LYS A 591 29.17 -36.23 -1.18
N TYR A 592 29.12 -36.90 -0.03
CA TYR A 592 29.55 -36.35 1.27
C TYR A 592 28.86 -35.04 1.65
N THR A 593 27.57 -34.89 1.33
CA THR A 593 26.80 -33.70 1.72
C THR A 593 26.36 -33.73 3.17
N GLN A 594 26.31 -34.91 3.81
CA GLN A 594 25.82 -35.09 5.18
C GLN A 594 26.61 -34.25 6.19
N LEU A 595 25.90 -33.68 7.17
CA LEU A 595 26.50 -32.91 8.27
C LEU A 595 27.54 -33.74 9.05
N PRO A 596 28.66 -33.12 9.47
CA PRO A 596 29.59 -33.78 10.38
C PRO A 596 28.92 -34.07 11.73
N TYR A 597 29.49 -34.98 12.53
CA TYR A 597 28.91 -35.40 13.80
C TYR A 597 28.89 -34.29 14.86
N ASP A 598 29.81 -33.32 14.76
CA ASP A 598 29.89 -32.16 15.64
C ASP A 598 30.22 -30.88 14.86
N GLU A 599 30.02 -29.73 15.50
CA GLU A 599 30.24 -28.39 14.93
C GLU A 599 31.67 -27.89 15.10
N SER A 600 32.59 -28.73 15.57
CA SER A 600 33.96 -28.30 15.75
C SER A 600 34.56 -27.90 14.39
N PHE A 601 35.35 -26.84 14.41
CA PHE A 601 36.09 -26.38 13.24
C PHE A 601 36.89 -27.50 12.55
N LYS A 602 37.38 -28.47 13.32
CA LYS A 602 38.07 -29.65 12.80
C LYS A 602 37.14 -30.56 12.01
N ALA A 603 35.95 -30.86 12.51
CA ALA A 603 34.97 -31.71 11.85
C ALA A 603 34.47 -31.06 10.56
N ILE A 604 34.17 -29.76 10.58
CA ILE A 604 33.76 -29.00 9.39
C ILE A 604 34.88 -28.95 8.34
N ARG A 605 36.14 -28.77 8.74
CA ARG A 605 37.27 -28.86 7.81
C ARG A 605 37.42 -30.24 7.19
N GLN A 606 37.29 -31.30 7.98
CA GLN A 606 37.33 -32.68 7.48
C GLN A 606 36.19 -32.97 6.49
N TRP A 607 34.99 -32.47 6.80
CA TRP A 607 33.85 -32.49 5.89
C TRP A 607 34.19 -31.81 4.57
N SER A 608 34.70 -30.58 4.61
CA SER A 608 35.02 -29.78 3.41
C SER A 608 36.04 -30.47 2.51
N ALA A 609 37.07 -31.09 3.10
CA ALA A 609 38.10 -31.83 2.36
C ALA A 609 37.52 -33.06 1.68
N SER A 610 36.66 -33.81 2.38
CA SER A 610 35.99 -35.01 1.85
C SER A 610 35.01 -34.65 0.74
N PHE A 611 34.25 -33.57 0.92
CA PHE A 611 33.32 -33.03 -0.06
C PHE A 611 34.03 -32.57 -1.34
N ILE A 612 35.08 -31.75 -1.23
CA ILE A 612 35.83 -31.26 -2.41
C ILE A 612 36.48 -32.42 -3.17
N THR A 613 37.11 -33.36 -2.46
CA THR A 613 37.80 -34.51 -3.07
C THR A 613 36.83 -35.39 -3.85
N SER A 614 35.64 -35.61 -3.30
CA SER A 614 34.64 -36.52 -3.89
C SER A 614 33.81 -35.88 -4.99
N ASN A 615 33.81 -34.54 -5.07
CA ASN A 615 33.07 -33.75 -6.05
C ASN A 615 34.03 -32.85 -6.85
N ASN A 616 35.14 -33.42 -7.33
CA ASN A 616 36.22 -32.68 -7.98
C ASN A 616 35.78 -31.91 -9.25
N VAL A 617 34.95 -32.50 -10.11
CA VAL A 617 34.41 -31.85 -11.33
C VAL A 617 33.53 -30.66 -10.95
N TRP A 618 32.68 -30.81 -9.93
CA TRP A 618 31.87 -29.72 -9.41
C TRP A 618 32.75 -28.60 -8.83
N SER A 619 33.75 -28.95 -8.02
CA SER A 619 34.67 -27.97 -7.41
C SER A 619 35.44 -27.17 -8.46
N LYS A 620 35.87 -27.83 -9.55
CA LYS A 620 36.54 -27.16 -10.67
C LYS A 620 35.63 -26.12 -11.33
N ASN A 621 34.37 -26.49 -11.63
CA ASN A 621 33.40 -25.58 -12.25
C ASN A 621 33.07 -24.39 -11.34
N ARG A 622 32.91 -24.62 -10.02
CA ARG A 622 32.76 -23.54 -9.04
C ARG A 622 33.94 -22.56 -9.10
N ASP A 623 35.17 -23.07 -9.10
CA ASP A 623 36.36 -22.23 -9.09
C ASP A 623 36.57 -21.49 -10.41
N GLU A 624 36.14 -22.06 -11.54
CA GLU A 624 36.10 -21.38 -12.83
C GLU A 624 35.08 -20.23 -12.84
N LEU A 625 33.85 -20.45 -12.38
CA LEU A 625 32.84 -19.38 -12.30
C LEU A 625 33.32 -18.19 -11.46
N ARG A 626 34.02 -18.46 -10.35
CA ARG A 626 34.62 -17.41 -9.50
C ARG A 626 35.70 -16.59 -10.20
N LYS A 627 36.36 -17.13 -11.23
CA LYS A 627 37.35 -16.40 -12.04
C LYS A 627 36.71 -15.57 -13.15
N VAL A 628 35.57 -16.01 -13.67
CA VAL A 628 34.85 -15.34 -14.77
C VAL A 628 33.99 -14.18 -14.26
N ALA A 629 33.38 -14.31 -13.08
CA ALA A 629 32.49 -13.31 -12.50
C ALA A 629 33.10 -11.89 -12.31
N PRO A 630 34.38 -11.72 -11.89
CA PRO A 630 34.97 -10.39 -11.71
C PRO A 630 35.33 -9.67 -13.01
N VAL A 631 35.56 -10.41 -14.11
CA VAL A 631 36.13 -9.85 -15.36
C VAL A 631 35.06 -9.27 -16.28
N ARG A 632 33.82 -9.76 -16.20
CA ARG A 632 32.69 -9.31 -17.05
C ARG A 632 31.63 -8.49 -16.32
N GLY A 633 31.67 -8.48 -14.98
CA GLY A 633 30.72 -7.73 -14.16
C GLY A 633 30.85 -6.20 -14.23
N GLY A 634 31.97 -5.67 -14.76
CA GLY A 634 32.20 -4.22 -14.90
C GLY A 634 31.33 -3.53 -15.95
N GLU A 635 30.90 -4.27 -16.99
CA GLU A 635 30.02 -3.76 -18.06
C GLU A 635 28.55 -4.14 -17.81
N GLN A 636 28.29 -5.28 -17.16
CA GLN A 636 26.94 -5.82 -16.90
C GLN A 636 26.27 -5.35 -15.59
N LEU A 637 26.92 -4.45 -14.85
CA LEU A 637 26.32 -3.76 -13.71
C LEU A 637 25.10 -2.91 -14.11
N ASP A 638 24.95 -2.54 -15.40
CA ASP A 638 23.86 -1.67 -15.83
C ASP A 638 22.47 -2.36 -15.78
N ALA A 639 22.38 -3.63 -16.21
CA ALA A 639 21.16 -4.45 -16.11
C ALA A 639 20.94 -4.98 -14.68
N ARG A 640 22.01 -5.42 -13.99
CA ARG A 640 21.94 -5.92 -12.60
C ARG A 640 21.69 -4.83 -11.53
N SER A 641 21.75 -3.55 -11.89
CA SER A 641 21.45 -2.44 -10.98
C SER A 641 20.06 -1.82 -11.21
N GLN A 642 19.44 -2.06 -12.38
CA GLN A 642 18.00 -1.84 -12.61
C GLN A 642 17.15 -2.95 -12.02
N LEU A 643 17.72 -4.14 -11.81
CA LEU A 643 17.01 -5.33 -11.38
C LEU A 643 17.37 -5.70 -9.95
N GLY A 644 16.34 -5.76 -9.09
CA GLY A 644 16.44 -6.19 -7.69
C GLY A 644 17.32 -7.43 -7.57
N ARG A 645 18.28 -7.37 -6.65
CA ARG A 645 19.25 -8.46 -6.45
C ARG A 645 18.52 -9.65 -5.84
N GLU A 646 18.73 -10.84 -6.39
CA GLU A 646 18.58 -12.13 -5.70
C GLU A 646 19.92 -12.87 -5.66
#